data_AF-A0A5E7PT63-F1
#
_entry.id   AF-A0A5E7PT63-F1
#
_cell.length_a   1.000
_cell.length_b   1.000
_cell.length_c   1.000
_cell.angle_alpha   90.00
_cell.angle_beta   90.00
_cell.angle_gamma   90.00
#
_symmetry.space_group_name_H-M   'P 1'
#
loop_
_entity.id
_entity.type
_entity.pdbx_description
1 polymer ?
#
loop_
_entity_poly.entity_id
_entity_poly.type
_entity_poly.pdbx_seq_one_letter_code
_entity_poly.pdbx_strand_id
1 'polypeptide(L)'
;MLVQPVRHLVSMLLREPEIPGARLLDSSTDVWAINRAAALDNFPISGLKVYVPAWSSMGKGDKVELQFNGQVVNQHIITDDAEVGQRVTLWVEPRHWLTGAHTLAYRVTRFNQGAETFTPALKLYAKLEIPAGQDLNPEEGSHSNLYLFIDPAIVENIVDKEIAAAGVDIIIRAESGTGVPYPDAAVGDVMVLSWGGVLVESAPLTAEQISDPATHPIVIHVDEATILAAGDTDISGLAVTFRVRDVVHNFSEDWCKATRLVVMTGTDLLDAPIVKEAKNNILDLDALEDKNITAQVWAKGPAFEQDDRIILKMRGTTVDNEAVEVNTPAQTVNNLPHTYEFELSNADVRQLAKTQVTFSYRVERPGVTDPLPSKGQFVTFIGEPKHLAAPKAEDEQNGAIDPDLPHPRVRIPFDPIMQQGMAIELIWFGTRPDSSSYTPELDWYFPSRDEIEAENDFFITVESQHLKTLEGGTLELWYHLLSEDQNGDRVRRESLHAALLRVGEPQLELVKPIVLGEQDGALEPGDLPGGIGKLTAPRPTVKPTESGDIVTYTWTGEVTGTTEDSVTLNGLSKDKDVNFTLNATFVAEHIEPNRGKKVTVSYRIWRAATNETSYSNVLEFGVGQAIGSGNLKVMGARFNCHTYGHIGASRVLSAFDATTEQPIEAQWKYATDTEWTTATTWTDTTPQESLQVRSSDKQITLNPANIIGNGHSFVAHRDGGDVIAWGNADNGGKIPPAIIPLKDIVEVSSTYTAYAARRTHGAVVVWGAAYSGGDMGSVVPSDFVRVVGNMATFAGLKNASQVVAWGHEIGGGTVPTAIAELRDIVRIVVSGFAFAAQRATGQVVAWGDPRLGGNLPTDIALLTDIKMILGAQQAFAALRANGRLVAWGRGEAGGDLPAPIAALNDIIELRCNSDAFIAKRATGQWVAWGQQFAGGTISPEFAELKDIVDVSSTSAAFAARRANGHVVAWGSPIMGGVVPADIALLNDIVQVAGTGEAFAALRKNGTVVAWGNQRMGGDTSAVEDQLINVQALYASYEAFAALTSDGRVVTWGNRGKGGDSSAVQDQLVGQVSYQVSAVSRGVSV
;
A
#
# COMPACT_ATOMS: atom_id res chain seq x y z
N MET A 1 -12.60 -38.72 18.72
CA MET A 1 -12.46 -40.10 18.18
C MET A 1 -11.34 -40.82 18.93
N LEU A 2 -11.71 -41.96 19.53
CA LEU A 2 -10.88 -42.99 20.15
C LEU A 2 -9.44 -43.06 19.58
N VAL A 3 -8.46 -42.89 20.46
CA VAL A 3 -7.07 -43.27 20.19
C VAL A 3 -7.03 -44.78 20.02
N GLN A 4 -6.87 -45.26 18.78
CA GLN A 4 -6.31 -46.60 18.62
C GLN A 4 -4.91 -46.58 19.26
N PRO A 5 -4.65 -47.37 20.31
CA PRO A 5 -3.31 -47.42 20.88
C PRO A 5 -2.36 -47.87 19.77
N VAL A 6 -1.24 -47.15 19.61
CA VAL A 6 -0.10 -47.62 18.80
C VAL A 6 0.40 -48.90 19.46
N ARG A 7 -0.19 -50.04 19.08
CA ARG A 7 0.37 -51.35 19.35
C ARG A 7 1.62 -51.45 18.47
N HIS A 8 2.78 -51.23 19.06
CA HIS A 8 3.99 -51.85 18.57
C HIS A 8 3.76 -53.37 18.54
N LEU A 9 3.85 -54.00 17.36
CA LEU A 9 4.64 -55.22 17.04
C LEU A 9 4.09 -56.02 15.83
N VAL A 10 4.95 -56.10 14.79
CA VAL A 10 5.22 -57.18 13.80
C VAL A 10 4.12 -57.77 12.87
N SER A 11 4.48 -57.79 11.58
CA SER A 11 4.07 -58.67 10.45
C SER A 11 2.92 -58.22 9.54
N MET A 12 3.28 -58.01 8.26
CA MET A 12 2.56 -58.02 6.96
C MET A 12 1.05 -57.78 6.81
N LEU A 13 0.23 -57.67 7.86
CA LEU A 13 -1.23 -57.55 7.75
C LEU A 13 -1.68 -56.13 7.38
N LEU A 14 -2.61 -56.06 6.43
CA LEU A 14 -3.35 -54.85 6.09
C LEU A 14 -4.17 -54.33 7.28
N ARG A 15 -4.21 -53.00 7.46
CA ARG A 15 -4.96 -52.33 8.53
C ARG A 15 -6.41 -52.07 8.13
N GLU A 16 -7.27 -51.84 9.10
CA GLU A 16 -8.65 -51.42 8.86
C GLU A 16 -8.69 -50.09 8.09
N PRO A 17 -9.53 -49.95 7.04
CA PRO A 17 -9.68 -48.67 6.36
C PRO A 17 -10.44 -47.70 7.25
N GLU A 18 -10.07 -46.43 7.20
CA GLU A 18 -10.63 -45.38 8.05
C GLU A 18 -11.69 -44.60 7.28
N ILE A 19 -12.87 -44.43 7.88
CA ILE A 19 -13.94 -43.58 7.34
C ILE A 19 -14.01 -42.33 8.23
N PRO A 20 -13.63 -41.15 7.70
CA PRO A 20 -13.62 -39.91 8.49
C PRO A 20 -15.01 -39.61 9.06
N GLY A 21 -15.07 -39.36 10.37
CA GLY A 21 -16.31 -39.03 11.06
C GLY A 21 -17.29 -40.21 11.27
N ALA A 22 -16.92 -41.43 10.88
CA ALA A 22 -17.79 -42.59 11.06
C ALA A 22 -18.05 -42.91 12.54
N ARG A 23 -19.26 -43.43 12.81
CA ARG A 23 -19.71 -43.85 14.14
C ARG A 23 -20.27 -45.27 14.05
N LEU A 24 -20.25 -46.01 15.16
CA LEU A 24 -20.96 -47.29 15.23
C LEU A 24 -22.47 -47.04 15.30
N LEU A 25 -23.25 -47.86 14.60
CA LEU A 25 -24.71 -47.83 14.58
C LEU A 25 -25.29 -48.05 15.99
N ASP A 26 -24.66 -48.95 16.74
CA ASP A 26 -24.81 -49.08 18.18
C ASP A 26 -23.45 -49.49 18.76
N SER A 27 -23.10 -48.93 19.91
CA SER A 27 -22.00 -49.32 20.80
C SER A 27 -21.81 -50.83 21.00
N SER A 28 -22.88 -51.63 20.86
CA SER A 28 -22.84 -53.09 21.00
C SER A 28 -22.58 -53.87 19.70
N THR A 29 -22.42 -53.19 18.56
CA THR A 29 -22.30 -53.78 17.22
C THR A 29 -20.99 -53.40 16.52
N ASP A 30 -20.54 -54.26 15.60
CA ASP A 30 -19.41 -53.96 14.68
C ASP A 30 -19.91 -53.38 13.33
N VAL A 31 -21.01 -52.59 13.35
CA VAL A 31 -21.61 -52.00 12.15
C VAL A 31 -21.46 -50.49 12.20
N TRP A 32 -20.86 -49.92 11.17
CA TRP A 32 -20.66 -48.47 11.05
C TRP A 32 -21.88 -47.80 10.42
N ALA A 33 -22.42 -46.77 11.06
CA ALA A 33 -23.48 -45.92 10.54
C ALA A 33 -22.91 -44.91 9.53
N ILE A 34 -23.52 -44.85 8.35
CA ILE A 34 -23.20 -43.89 7.29
C ILE A 34 -24.44 -43.03 7.07
N ASN A 35 -24.31 -41.74 7.37
CA ASN A 35 -25.37 -40.77 7.18
C ASN A 35 -25.39 -40.25 5.73
N ARG A 36 -26.47 -39.54 5.38
CA ARG A 36 -26.65 -38.96 4.04
C ARG A 36 -25.51 -38.00 3.68
N ALA A 37 -25.11 -37.14 4.62
CA ALA A 37 -24.06 -36.17 4.41
C ALA A 37 -22.73 -36.83 4.00
N ALA A 38 -22.33 -37.90 4.69
CA ALA A 38 -21.10 -38.63 4.40
C ALA A 38 -21.16 -39.39 3.06
N ALA A 39 -22.32 -39.94 2.69
CA ALA A 39 -22.47 -40.72 1.47
C ALA A 39 -22.68 -39.87 0.21
N LEU A 40 -23.41 -38.75 0.32
CA LEU A 40 -23.93 -37.98 -0.81
C LEU A 40 -23.53 -36.50 -0.77
N ASP A 41 -23.75 -35.81 0.35
CA ASP A 41 -23.78 -34.33 0.33
C ASP A 41 -22.40 -33.69 0.51
N ASN A 42 -21.50 -34.27 1.32
CA ASN A 42 -20.16 -33.70 1.59
C ASN A 42 -19.26 -33.68 0.35
N PHE A 43 -19.36 -34.71 -0.50
CA PHE A 43 -18.61 -34.79 -1.76
C PHE A 43 -19.56 -35.25 -2.88
N PRO A 44 -20.36 -34.35 -3.49
CA PRO A 44 -21.45 -34.72 -4.40
C PRO A 44 -21.05 -35.51 -5.64
N ILE A 45 -19.77 -35.45 -6.03
CA ILE A 45 -19.22 -36.20 -7.17
C ILE A 45 -18.58 -37.51 -6.69
N SER A 46 -17.72 -37.43 -5.68
CA SER A 46 -16.86 -38.56 -5.25
C SER A 46 -17.51 -39.46 -4.19
N GLY A 47 -18.48 -38.96 -3.42
CA GLY A 47 -19.21 -39.71 -2.40
C GLY A 47 -18.42 -39.95 -1.11
N LEU A 48 -18.55 -41.14 -0.51
CA LEU A 48 -17.92 -41.45 0.77
C LEU A 48 -16.39 -41.48 0.63
N LYS A 49 -15.71 -40.63 1.39
CA LYS A 49 -14.25 -40.60 1.52
C LYS A 49 -13.77 -41.76 2.40
N VAL A 50 -12.77 -42.51 1.95
CA VAL A 50 -12.16 -43.63 2.67
C VAL A 50 -10.64 -43.48 2.64
N TYR A 51 -10.01 -43.53 3.81
CA TYR A 51 -8.55 -43.60 3.92
C TYR A 51 -8.09 -45.04 4.06
N VAL A 52 -7.19 -45.45 3.18
CA VAL A 52 -6.45 -46.70 3.29
C VAL A 52 -5.10 -46.40 3.94
N PRO A 53 -4.83 -46.92 5.14
CA PRO A 53 -3.55 -46.69 5.81
C PRO A 53 -2.37 -47.21 4.99
N ALA A 54 -1.21 -46.58 5.15
CA ALA A 54 0.03 -47.07 4.54
C ALA A 54 0.31 -48.53 4.96
N TRP A 55 0.57 -49.39 3.99
CA TRP A 55 0.89 -50.80 4.24
C TRP A 55 2.40 -51.02 4.37
N SER A 56 2.78 -52.15 4.97
CA SER A 56 4.20 -52.51 5.11
C SER A 56 4.87 -52.64 3.73
N SER A 57 6.03 -51.99 3.59
CA SER A 57 6.84 -51.94 2.37
C SER A 57 6.10 -51.35 1.16
N MET A 58 5.19 -50.40 1.41
CA MET A 58 4.58 -49.60 0.35
C MET A 58 5.65 -48.99 -0.56
N GLY A 59 5.50 -49.18 -1.87
CA GLY A 59 6.45 -48.69 -2.85
C GLY A 59 5.78 -48.25 -4.15
N LYS A 60 6.54 -47.50 -4.95
CA LYS A 60 6.12 -47.06 -6.28
C LYS A 60 5.79 -48.27 -7.17
N GLY A 61 4.62 -48.21 -7.81
CA GLY A 61 4.06 -49.29 -8.62
C GLY A 61 3.10 -50.22 -7.87
N ASP A 62 2.97 -50.10 -6.55
CA ASP A 62 1.92 -50.81 -5.80
C ASP A 62 0.53 -50.30 -6.21
N LYS A 63 -0.45 -51.20 -6.26
CA LYS A 63 -1.85 -50.88 -6.59
C LYS A 63 -2.75 -51.14 -5.41
N VAL A 64 -3.66 -50.23 -5.09
CA VAL A 64 -4.74 -50.43 -4.12
C VAL A 64 -6.11 -50.35 -4.82
N GLU A 65 -7.03 -51.22 -4.44
CA GLU A 65 -8.38 -51.31 -4.98
C GLU A 65 -9.39 -51.31 -3.83
N LEU A 66 -10.26 -50.29 -3.77
CA LEU A 66 -11.36 -50.22 -2.82
C LEU A 66 -12.52 -51.08 -3.32
N GLN A 67 -13.03 -51.92 -2.44
CA GLN A 67 -14.12 -52.84 -2.69
C GLN A 67 -15.34 -52.46 -1.87
N PHE A 68 -16.47 -52.24 -2.55
CA PHE A 68 -17.77 -51.98 -1.93
C PHE A 68 -18.76 -53.06 -2.37
N ASN A 69 -19.40 -53.74 -1.43
CA ASN A 69 -20.25 -54.91 -1.68
C ASN A 69 -19.57 -55.99 -2.55
N GLY A 70 -18.25 -56.16 -2.37
CA GLY A 70 -17.42 -57.11 -3.13
C GLY A 70 -17.04 -56.68 -4.54
N GLN A 71 -17.47 -55.51 -5.01
CA GLN A 71 -17.10 -54.94 -6.31
C GLN A 71 -16.01 -53.87 -6.13
N VAL A 72 -15.03 -53.83 -7.04
CA VAL A 72 -14.05 -52.74 -7.05
C VAL A 72 -14.75 -51.47 -7.54
N VAL A 73 -14.84 -50.47 -6.68
CA VAL A 73 -15.50 -49.18 -6.98
C VAL A 73 -14.50 -48.06 -7.22
N ASN A 74 -13.29 -48.17 -6.68
CA ASN A 74 -12.24 -47.19 -6.88
C ASN A 74 -10.86 -47.85 -6.73
N GLN A 75 -9.83 -47.31 -7.39
CA GLN A 75 -8.49 -47.87 -7.36
C GLN A 75 -7.44 -46.79 -7.57
N HIS A 76 -6.23 -47.03 -7.06
CA HIS A 76 -5.10 -46.13 -7.22
C HIS A 76 -3.79 -46.92 -7.38
N ILE A 77 -2.84 -46.37 -8.13
CA ILE A 77 -1.48 -46.90 -8.26
C ILE A 77 -0.53 -45.87 -7.68
N ILE A 78 0.39 -46.30 -6.81
CA ILE A 78 1.42 -45.43 -6.24
C ILE A 78 2.39 -45.05 -7.36
N THR A 79 2.39 -43.78 -7.74
CA THR A 79 3.16 -43.27 -8.90
C THR A 79 4.26 -42.31 -8.49
N ASP A 80 4.13 -41.66 -7.33
CA ASP A 80 5.10 -40.72 -6.80
C ASP A 80 5.82 -41.29 -5.55
N ASP A 81 7.07 -40.88 -5.35
CA ASP A 81 7.82 -41.22 -4.14
C ASP A 81 7.26 -40.47 -2.92
N ALA A 82 6.63 -39.30 -3.10
CA ALA A 82 5.94 -38.55 -2.04
C ALA A 82 4.69 -39.26 -1.49
N GLU A 83 4.20 -40.30 -2.18
CA GLU A 83 3.09 -41.15 -1.73
C GLU A 83 3.58 -42.33 -0.87
N VAL A 84 4.87 -42.65 -0.90
CA VAL A 84 5.42 -43.82 -0.20
C VAL A 84 5.37 -43.59 1.30
N GLY A 85 4.67 -44.49 2.00
CA GLY A 85 4.48 -44.40 3.45
C GLY A 85 3.33 -43.47 3.86
N GLN A 86 2.62 -42.86 2.91
CA GLN A 86 1.43 -42.05 3.14
C GLN A 86 0.15 -42.88 3.01
N ARG A 87 -0.93 -42.45 3.66
CA ARG A 87 -2.27 -43.02 3.45
C ARG A 87 -2.78 -42.72 2.04
N VAL A 88 -3.59 -43.61 1.48
CA VAL A 88 -4.24 -43.40 0.17
C VAL A 88 -5.70 -43.03 0.38
N THR A 89 -6.16 -41.98 -0.29
CA THR A 89 -7.58 -41.59 -0.28
C THR A 89 -8.30 -42.22 -1.46
N LEU A 90 -9.33 -43.01 -1.18
CA LEU A 90 -10.21 -43.63 -2.17
C LEU A 90 -11.67 -43.29 -1.86
N TRP A 91 -12.54 -43.52 -2.83
CA TRP A 91 -13.90 -42.99 -2.80
C TRP A 91 -14.96 -44.04 -3.12
N VAL A 92 -16.12 -43.94 -2.49
CA VAL A 92 -17.33 -44.70 -2.88
C VAL A 92 -18.37 -43.72 -3.41
N GLU A 93 -18.46 -43.61 -4.73
CA GLU A 93 -19.32 -42.63 -5.41
C GLU A 93 -20.81 -42.74 -5.02
N PRO A 94 -21.57 -41.63 -5.05
CA PRO A 94 -22.98 -41.57 -4.63
C PRO A 94 -23.86 -42.61 -5.31
N ARG A 95 -23.60 -42.92 -6.59
CA ARG A 95 -24.36 -43.91 -7.38
C ARG A 95 -24.31 -45.34 -6.84
N HIS A 96 -23.36 -45.67 -5.96
CA HIS A 96 -23.24 -46.99 -5.35
C HIS A 96 -24.06 -47.15 -4.07
N TRP A 97 -24.57 -46.04 -3.52
CA TRP A 97 -25.27 -46.02 -2.25
C TRP A 97 -26.77 -46.25 -2.42
N LEU A 98 -27.32 -47.07 -1.53
CA LEU A 98 -28.74 -47.24 -1.27
C LEU A 98 -28.91 -47.26 0.25
N THR A 99 -30.12 -46.99 0.75
CA THR A 99 -30.41 -47.22 2.16
C THR A 99 -30.37 -48.72 2.48
N GLY A 100 -29.62 -49.11 3.51
CA GLY A 100 -29.49 -50.51 3.95
C GLY A 100 -28.06 -50.93 4.34
N ALA A 101 -27.84 -52.24 4.39
CA ALA A 101 -26.56 -52.83 4.79
C ALA A 101 -25.58 -52.95 3.62
N HIS A 102 -24.32 -52.58 3.87
CA HIS A 102 -23.23 -52.59 2.91
C HIS A 102 -21.96 -53.20 3.52
N THR A 103 -20.98 -53.54 2.67
CA THR A 103 -19.65 -53.99 3.10
C THR A 103 -18.55 -53.22 2.41
N LEU A 104 -17.47 -52.91 3.13
CA LEU A 104 -16.31 -52.18 2.63
C LEU A 104 -15.02 -52.94 2.94
N ALA A 105 -14.20 -53.16 1.93
CA ALA A 105 -12.87 -53.75 2.04
C ALA A 105 -11.93 -53.07 1.06
N TYR A 106 -10.64 -53.36 1.12
CA TYR A 106 -9.70 -52.98 0.08
C TYR A 106 -8.69 -54.10 -0.15
N ARG A 107 -8.04 -54.05 -1.31
CA ARG A 107 -7.03 -55.01 -1.72
C ARG A 107 -5.79 -54.28 -2.22
N VAL A 108 -4.62 -54.71 -1.75
CA VAL A 108 -3.32 -54.18 -2.15
C VAL A 108 -2.58 -55.21 -2.99
N THR A 109 -2.09 -54.81 -4.15
CA THR A 109 -1.20 -55.59 -5.02
C THR A 109 0.16 -54.92 -5.04
N ARG A 110 1.12 -55.47 -4.30
CA ARG A 110 2.49 -54.94 -4.30
C ARG A 110 3.17 -55.24 -5.63
N PHE A 111 4.10 -54.39 -6.05
CA PHE A 111 4.79 -54.53 -7.34
C PHE A 111 5.43 -55.93 -7.48
N ASN A 112 5.02 -56.69 -8.49
CA ASN A 112 5.39 -58.09 -8.73
C ASN A 112 4.95 -59.13 -7.67
N GLN A 113 3.93 -58.85 -6.86
CA GLN A 113 3.36 -59.80 -5.90
C GLN A 113 1.87 -60.07 -6.14
N GLY A 114 1.34 -61.10 -5.46
CA GLY A 114 -0.08 -61.39 -5.46
C GLY A 114 -0.87 -60.36 -4.63
N ALA A 115 -2.16 -60.22 -4.95
CA ALA A 115 -3.04 -59.28 -4.27
C ALA A 115 -3.43 -59.78 -2.87
N GLU A 116 -3.29 -58.92 -1.86
CA GLU A 116 -3.66 -59.15 -0.46
C GLU A 116 -4.92 -58.34 -0.14
N THR A 117 -5.96 -58.98 0.39
CA THR A 117 -7.24 -58.31 0.72
C THR A 117 -7.37 -58.14 2.22
N PHE A 118 -7.84 -56.98 2.67
CA PHE A 118 -8.24 -56.77 4.05
C PHE A 118 -9.45 -57.63 4.41
N THR A 119 -9.35 -58.44 5.46
CA THR A 119 -10.41 -59.34 5.92
C THR A 119 -10.51 -59.38 7.45
N PRO A 120 -11.73 -59.43 8.03
CA PRO A 120 -13.04 -59.36 7.36
C PRO A 120 -13.39 -57.95 6.88
N ALA A 121 -14.26 -57.82 5.87
CA ALA A 121 -14.75 -56.54 5.40
C ALA A 121 -15.52 -55.79 6.50
N LEU A 122 -15.42 -54.47 6.53
CA LEU A 122 -16.24 -53.62 7.39
C LEU A 122 -17.70 -53.75 7.03
N LYS A 123 -18.57 -53.81 8.04
CA LYS A 123 -20.02 -53.78 7.87
C LYS A 123 -20.49 -52.35 8.03
N LEU A 124 -21.24 -51.87 7.06
CA LEU A 124 -21.79 -50.52 7.06
C LEU A 124 -23.32 -50.59 7.02
N TYR A 125 -24.00 -49.61 7.59
CA TYR A 125 -25.43 -49.37 7.43
C TYR A 125 -25.65 -47.92 7.03
N ALA A 126 -26.21 -47.69 5.85
CA ALA A 126 -26.50 -46.36 5.33
C ALA A 126 -27.99 -46.05 5.39
N LYS A 127 -28.34 -44.81 5.76
CA LYS A 127 -29.69 -44.26 5.58
C LYS A 127 -29.57 -42.88 4.94
N LEU A 128 -30.17 -42.73 3.77
CA LEU A 128 -30.00 -41.57 2.88
C LEU A 128 -31.20 -40.61 2.90
N GLU A 129 -32.34 -41.07 3.43
CA GLU A 129 -33.55 -40.28 3.62
C GLU A 129 -33.38 -39.31 4.80
N ILE A 130 -33.81 -38.06 4.61
CA ILE A 130 -33.85 -37.05 5.67
C ILE A 130 -35.07 -37.36 6.55
N PRO A 131 -34.91 -37.50 7.88
CA PRO A 131 -36.06 -37.70 8.76
C PRO A 131 -36.97 -36.46 8.73
N ALA A 132 -38.28 -36.66 8.72
CA ALA A 132 -39.30 -35.62 8.48
C ALA A 132 -39.44 -35.15 7.02
N GLY A 133 -38.65 -35.69 6.09
CA GLY A 133 -38.65 -35.32 4.68
C GLY A 133 -38.04 -33.94 4.41
N GLN A 134 -38.11 -33.50 3.15
CA GLN A 134 -37.71 -32.15 2.73
C GLN A 134 -38.81 -31.13 3.06
N ASP A 135 -38.45 -29.97 3.60
CA ASP A 135 -39.38 -28.87 3.84
C ASP A 135 -39.65 -28.09 2.55
N LEU A 136 -40.85 -28.27 2.02
CA LEU A 136 -41.28 -27.60 0.79
C LEU A 136 -41.84 -26.20 1.01
N ASN A 137 -42.15 -25.83 2.27
CA ASN A 137 -42.75 -24.53 2.64
C ASN A 137 -42.09 -23.96 3.91
N PRO A 138 -40.78 -23.65 3.89
CA PRO A 138 -40.08 -23.20 5.09
C PRO A 138 -40.61 -21.83 5.56
N GLU A 139 -41.08 -21.76 6.81
CA GLU A 139 -41.16 -20.52 7.58
C GLU A 139 -39.80 -20.32 8.27
N GLU A 140 -39.33 -19.07 8.38
CA GLU A 140 -38.00 -18.78 8.97
C GLU A 140 -37.88 -19.34 10.39
N GLY A 141 -37.01 -20.34 10.56
CA GLY A 141 -36.76 -21.03 11.85
C GLY A 141 -37.80 -22.10 12.22
N SER A 142 -38.57 -22.64 11.26
CA SER A 142 -39.44 -23.79 11.53
C SER A 142 -39.72 -24.69 10.32
N HIS A 143 -39.67 -26.00 10.56
CA HIS A 143 -39.98 -27.07 9.62
C HIS A 143 -41.49 -27.28 9.49
N SER A 144 -42.05 -27.06 8.29
CA SER A 144 -43.50 -27.06 8.08
C SER A 144 -44.20 -28.38 8.37
N ASN A 145 -43.50 -29.52 8.31
CA ASN A 145 -44.11 -30.84 8.56
C ASN A 145 -43.98 -31.35 10.00
N LEU A 146 -43.34 -30.61 10.91
CA LEU A 146 -43.15 -31.04 12.30
C LEU A 146 -44.11 -30.31 13.23
N TYR A 147 -44.87 -31.07 14.01
CA TYR A 147 -45.87 -30.52 14.91
C TYR A 147 -45.79 -31.17 16.29
N LEU A 148 -45.81 -30.32 17.31
CA LEU A 148 -45.98 -30.72 18.69
C LEU A 148 -47.36 -30.27 19.19
N PHE A 149 -47.91 -31.02 20.12
CA PHE A 149 -49.14 -30.69 20.83
C PHE A 149 -48.87 -30.67 22.33
N ILE A 150 -49.28 -29.57 22.95
CA ILE A 150 -49.30 -29.36 24.39
C ILE A 150 -50.76 -29.08 24.76
N ASP A 151 -51.22 -29.57 25.90
CA ASP A 151 -52.58 -29.29 26.37
C ASP A 151 -52.83 -27.76 26.39
N PRO A 152 -53.86 -27.25 25.68
CA PRO A 152 -54.18 -25.82 25.67
C PRO A 152 -54.35 -25.22 27.07
N ALA A 153 -54.81 -26.01 28.05
CA ALA A 153 -54.93 -25.55 29.43
C ALA A 153 -53.57 -25.24 30.07
N ILE A 154 -52.49 -25.90 29.63
CA ILE A 154 -51.11 -25.61 30.06
C ILE A 154 -50.57 -24.41 29.29
N VAL A 155 -50.84 -24.32 27.98
CA VAL A 155 -50.36 -23.22 27.13
C VAL A 155 -50.98 -21.87 27.51
N GLU A 156 -52.27 -21.84 27.84
CA GLU A 156 -53.00 -20.62 28.21
C GLU A 156 -52.74 -20.19 29.67
N ASN A 157 -52.18 -21.06 30.51
CA ASN A 157 -51.89 -20.79 31.92
C ASN A 157 -50.38 -20.78 32.20
N ILE A 158 -50.03 -20.57 33.47
CA ILE A 158 -48.65 -20.62 33.96
C ILE A 158 -48.36 -22.04 34.41
N VAL A 159 -47.22 -22.60 34.00
CA VAL A 159 -46.64 -23.81 34.58
C VAL A 159 -46.14 -23.45 35.98
N ASP A 160 -47.01 -23.61 36.97
CA ASP A 160 -46.71 -23.36 38.37
C ASP A 160 -46.01 -24.57 39.01
N LYS A 161 -45.74 -24.49 40.32
CA LYS A 161 -45.10 -25.56 41.07
C LYS A 161 -45.87 -26.89 41.04
N GLU A 162 -47.20 -26.85 40.96
CA GLU A 162 -48.03 -28.06 40.96
C GLU A 162 -47.96 -28.75 39.60
N ILE A 163 -48.02 -27.97 38.51
CA ILE A 163 -47.84 -28.48 37.13
C ILE A 163 -46.40 -28.95 36.92
N ALA A 164 -45.40 -28.21 37.39
CA ALA A 164 -43.99 -28.60 37.29
C ALA A 164 -43.70 -29.93 38.01
N ALA A 165 -44.27 -30.14 39.20
CA ALA A 165 -44.11 -31.40 39.95
C ALA A 165 -44.82 -32.59 39.28
N ALA A 166 -45.90 -32.34 38.53
CA ALA A 166 -46.58 -33.36 37.73
C ALA A 166 -45.82 -33.69 36.42
N GLY A 167 -44.97 -32.77 35.94
CA GLY A 167 -44.33 -32.82 34.65
C GLY A 167 -45.27 -32.42 33.50
N VAL A 168 -44.70 -32.17 32.32
CA VAL A 168 -45.45 -31.74 31.13
C VAL A 168 -45.24 -32.74 30.00
N ASP A 169 -46.33 -33.32 29.52
CA ASP A 169 -46.32 -34.23 28.37
C ASP A 169 -46.42 -33.45 27.05
N ILE A 170 -45.45 -33.67 26.17
CA ILE A 170 -45.43 -33.14 24.81
C ILE A 170 -45.74 -34.26 23.84
N ILE A 171 -46.80 -34.11 23.06
CA ILE A 171 -47.26 -35.13 22.11
C ILE A 171 -46.82 -34.75 20.70
N ILE A 172 -46.06 -35.63 20.05
CA ILE A 172 -45.65 -35.45 18.65
C ILE A 172 -46.66 -36.14 17.74
N ARG A 173 -47.26 -35.38 16.82
CA ARG A 173 -48.34 -35.87 15.94
C ARG A 173 -48.42 -35.05 14.65
N ALA A 174 -49.14 -35.54 13.64
CA ALA A 174 -49.46 -34.76 12.45
C ALA A 174 -50.30 -33.51 12.77
N GLU A 175 -50.23 -32.46 11.95
CA GLU A 175 -51.03 -31.22 12.10
C GLU A 175 -52.53 -31.51 12.24
N SER A 176 -53.04 -32.42 11.39
CA SER A 176 -54.45 -32.82 11.38
C SER A 176 -54.87 -33.59 12.63
N GLY A 177 -53.91 -34.01 13.47
CA GLY A 177 -54.09 -34.90 14.60
C GLY A 177 -54.27 -36.38 14.23
N THR A 178 -54.27 -36.74 12.94
CA THR A 178 -54.45 -38.11 12.44
C THR A 178 -53.48 -38.43 11.30
N GLY A 179 -53.07 -39.70 11.16
CA GLY A 179 -52.09 -40.13 10.17
C GLY A 179 -50.66 -40.22 10.72
N VAL A 180 -49.68 -40.44 9.85
CA VAL A 180 -48.26 -40.60 10.21
C VAL A 180 -47.76 -39.33 10.93
N PRO A 181 -47.05 -39.43 12.06
CA PRO A 181 -46.68 -38.28 12.89
C PRO A 181 -45.89 -37.21 12.14
N TYR A 182 -45.02 -37.62 11.21
CA TYR A 182 -44.29 -36.76 10.28
C TYR A 182 -43.83 -37.60 9.05
N PRO A 183 -43.49 -36.99 7.91
CA PRO A 183 -43.01 -37.71 6.72
C PRO A 183 -41.75 -38.54 7.01
N ASP A 184 -41.60 -39.70 6.37
CA ASP A 184 -40.42 -40.58 6.50
C ASP A 184 -40.08 -41.03 7.94
N ALA A 185 -41.07 -41.03 8.84
CA ALA A 185 -40.93 -41.58 10.19
C ALA A 185 -40.50 -43.05 10.17
N ALA A 186 -39.39 -43.36 10.85
CA ALA A 186 -38.78 -44.68 10.88
C ALA A 186 -38.57 -45.21 12.31
N VAL A 187 -38.59 -46.54 12.44
CA VAL A 187 -38.29 -47.20 13.72
C VAL A 187 -36.87 -46.83 14.14
N GLY A 188 -36.71 -46.40 15.39
CA GLY A 188 -35.43 -45.97 15.95
C GLY A 188 -35.16 -44.47 15.86
N ASP A 189 -35.99 -43.69 15.15
CA ASP A 189 -35.89 -42.22 15.18
C ASP A 189 -36.10 -41.70 16.61
N VAL A 190 -35.38 -40.65 16.98
CA VAL A 190 -35.41 -40.00 18.30
C VAL A 190 -35.82 -38.55 18.14
N MET A 191 -36.78 -38.10 18.95
CA MET A 191 -37.23 -36.72 18.94
C MET A 191 -36.39 -35.97 19.98
N VAL A 192 -35.66 -34.96 19.53
CA VAL A 192 -34.84 -34.12 20.39
C VAL A 192 -35.63 -32.85 20.68
N LEU A 193 -36.32 -32.84 21.81
CA LEU A 193 -37.12 -31.70 22.30
C LEU A 193 -36.19 -30.70 23.01
N SER A 194 -36.40 -29.41 22.77
CA SER A 194 -35.84 -28.32 23.55
C SER A 194 -36.94 -27.74 24.45
N TRP A 195 -36.74 -27.79 25.76
CA TRP A 195 -37.50 -27.06 26.77
C TRP A 195 -36.69 -25.83 27.21
N GLY A 196 -36.85 -24.71 26.49
CA GLY A 196 -36.13 -23.48 26.80
C GLY A 196 -34.61 -23.63 26.73
N GLY A 197 -34.11 -24.42 25.77
CA GLY A 197 -32.68 -24.69 25.60
C GLY A 197 -32.15 -25.89 26.39
N VAL A 198 -32.96 -26.53 27.25
CA VAL A 198 -32.63 -27.82 27.87
C VAL A 198 -33.16 -28.95 26.99
N LEU A 199 -32.30 -29.87 26.56
CA LEU A 199 -32.66 -30.92 25.62
C LEU A 199 -33.18 -32.17 26.32
N VAL A 200 -34.29 -32.71 25.83
CA VAL A 200 -34.93 -33.96 26.26
C VAL A 200 -35.09 -34.85 25.05
N GLU A 201 -34.47 -36.03 25.08
CA GLU A 201 -34.61 -37.02 24.01
C GLU A 201 -35.78 -37.96 24.31
N SER A 202 -36.58 -38.27 23.29
CA SER A 202 -37.58 -39.34 23.39
C SER A 202 -36.93 -40.72 23.44
N ALA A 203 -37.69 -41.74 23.86
CA ALA A 203 -37.33 -43.11 23.51
C ALA A 203 -37.30 -43.27 21.97
N PRO A 204 -36.49 -44.20 21.42
CA PRO A 204 -36.50 -44.49 19.99
C PRO A 204 -37.89 -44.96 19.53
N LEU A 205 -38.34 -44.44 18.39
CA LEU A 205 -39.68 -44.65 17.86
C LEU A 205 -39.96 -46.13 17.58
N THR A 206 -41.13 -46.64 17.96
CA THR A 206 -41.55 -48.02 17.69
C THR A 206 -42.42 -48.13 16.43
N ALA A 207 -42.58 -49.36 15.90
CA ALA A 207 -43.41 -49.62 14.71
C ALA A 207 -44.91 -49.32 14.96
N GLU A 208 -45.39 -49.57 16.18
CA GLU A 208 -46.77 -49.30 16.60
C GLU A 208 -47.05 -47.79 16.62
N GLN A 209 -46.11 -46.98 17.09
CA GLN A 209 -46.25 -45.51 17.13
C GLN A 209 -46.30 -44.88 15.73
N ILE A 210 -45.73 -45.54 14.71
CA ILE A 210 -45.80 -45.08 13.30
C ILE A 210 -47.09 -45.53 12.63
N SER A 211 -47.48 -46.79 12.84
CA SER A 211 -48.62 -47.42 12.15
C SER A 211 -49.98 -47.09 12.75
N ASP A 212 -50.05 -46.84 14.07
CA ASP A 212 -51.27 -46.43 14.79
C ASP A 212 -50.96 -45.39 15.88
N PRO A 213 -50.56 -44.16 15.50
CA PRO A 213 -50.19 -43.10 16.44
C PRO A 213 -51.34 -42.61 17.31
N ALA A 214 -52.61 -42.91 16.94
CA ALA A 214 -53.77 -42.50 17.71
C ALA A 214 -53.93 -43.32 19.00
N THR A 215 -53.57 -44.60 18.97
CA THR A 215 -53.61 -45.48 20.16
C THR A 215 -52.24 -45.65 20.82
N HIS A 216 -51.16 -45.33 20.09
CA HIS A 216 -49.77 -45.35 20.57
C HIS A 216 -49.10 -43.98 20.32
N PRO A 217 -49.45 -42.92 21.06
CA PRO A 217 -48.88 -41.60 20.85
C PRO A 217 -47.37 -41.57 21.15
N ILE A 218 -46.67 -40.66 20.48
CA ILE A 218 -45.29 -40.31 20.82
C ILE A 218 -45.36 -39.24 21.90
N VAL A 219 -45.04 -39.62 23.14
CA VAL A 219 -45.07 -38.72 24.30
C VAL A 219 -43.65 -38.50 24.81
N ILE A 220 -43.26 -37.23 24.91
CA ILE A 220 -42.03 -36.80 25.56
C ILE A 220 -42.44 -36.18 26.88
N HIS A 221 -42.11 -36.86 27.98
CA HIS A 221 -42.39 -36.36 29.33
C HIS A 221 -41.25 -35.45 29.78
N VAL A 222 -41.56 -34.17 30.01
CA VAL A 222 -40.62 -33.21 30.59
C VAL A 222 -40.80 -33.23 32.10
N ASP A 223 -39.81 -33.78 32.80
CA ASP A 223 -39.87 -33.95 34.26
C ASP A 223 -39.59 -32.65 35.03
N GLU A 224 -39.92 -32.65 36.33
CA GLU A 224 -39.72 -31.50 37.22
C GLU A 224 -38.26 -31.00 37.20
N ALA A 225 -37.29 -31.93 37.15
CA ALA A 225 -35.88 -31.57 37.13
C ALA A 225 -35.50 -30.76 35.88
N THR A 226 -36.03 -31.14 34.72
CA THR A 226 -35.82 -30.42 33.46
C THR A 226 -36.49 -29.05 33.48
N ILE A 227 -37.72 -28.98 33.99
CA ILE A 227 -38.48 -27.72 34.11
C ILE A 227 -37.73 -26.74 35.02
N LEU A 228 -37.29 -27.19 36.20
CA LEU A 228 -36.50 -26.39 37.14
C LEU A 228 -35.13 -26.03 36.59
N ALA A 229 -34.52 -26.90 35.77
CA ALA A 229 -33.23 -26.64 35.15
C ALA A 229 -33.31 -25.55 34.08
N ALA A 230 -34.40 -25.44 33.33
CA ALA A 230 -34.63 -24.32 32.41
C ALA A 230 -34.90 -23.01 33.15
N GLY A 231 -35.52 -23.11 34.33
CA GLY A 231 -35.78 -21.99 35.24
C GLY A 231 -37.06 -21.23 34.90
N ASP A 232 -37.46 -20.39 35.84
CA ASP A 232 -38.69 -19.60 35.74
C ASP A 232 -38.55 -18.47 34.70
N THR A 233 -39.65 -18.16 34.03
CA THR A 233 -39.70 -17.19 32.94
C THR A 233 -40.40 -15.90 33.37
N ASP A 234 -40.18 -14.83 32.62
CA ASP A 234 -41.10 -13.70 32.61
C ASP A 234 -42.35 -13.99 31.76
N ILE A 235 -43.15 -12.96 31.45
CA ILE A 235 -44.37 -13.08 30.65
C ILE A 235 -44.14 -13.50 29.20
N SER A 236 -42.90 -13.47 28.71
CA SER A 236 -42.58 -13.84 27.33
C SER A 236 -42.48 -15.35 27.12
N GLY A 237 -42.27 -16.10 28.21
CA GLY A 237 -42.23 -17.56 28.22
C GLY A 237 -41.01 -18.17 27.51
N LEU A 238 -40.66 -19.38 27.91
CA LEU A 238 -39.67 -20.18 27.19
C LEU A 238 -40.30 -20.82 25.96
N ALA A 239 -39.50 -21.07 24.92
CA ALA A 239 -39.97 -21.79 23.75
C ALA A 239 -39.76 -23.30 23.91
N VAL A 240 -40.79 -24.05 23.51
CA VAL A 240 -40.79 -25.50 23.40
C VAL A 240 -40.84 -25.86 21.93
N THR A 241 -39.86 -26.61 21.45
CA THR A 241 -39.73 -27.05 20.04
C THR A 241 -38.98 -28.39 19.99
N PHE A 242 -39.03 -29.12 18.87
CA PHE A 242 -38.24 -30.35 18.69
C PHE A 242 -37.74 -30.49 17.26
N ARG A 243 -36.73 -31.33 17.07
CA ARG A 243 -36.28 -31.84 15.76
C ARG A 243 -36.15 -33.36 15.80
N VAL A 244 -36.11 -34.00 14.63
CA VAL A 244 -36.00 -35.46 14.53
C VAL A 244 -34.56 -35.85 14.21
N ARG A 245 -34.06 -36.89 14.87
CA ARG A 245 -32.76 -37.52 14.61
C ARG A 245 -32.96 -39.00 14.32
N ASP A 246 -32.38 -39.51 13.24
CA ASP A 246 -32.48 -40.93 12.92
C ASP A 246 -31.34 -41.79 13.49
N VAL A 247 -31.41 -43.10 13.23
CA VAL A 247 -30.46 -44.11 13.70
C VAL A 247 -29.03 -43.95 13.16
N VAL A 248 -28.82 -43.21 12.06
CA VAL A 248 -27.48 -42.88 11.55
C VAL A 248 -27.11 -41.42 11.80
N HIS A 249 -27.87 -40.70 12.62
CA HIS A 249 -27.69 -39.28 12.93
C HIS A 249 -27.87 -38.34 11.73
N ASN A 250 -28.78 -38.64 10.79
CA ASN A 250 -29.39 -37.57 10.00
C ASN A 250 -30.36 -36.80 10.90
N PHE A 251 -30.42 -35.47 10.72
CA PHE A 251 -31.39 -34.60 11.38
C PHE A 251 -32.43 -34.09 10.37
N SER A 252 -33.60 -33.70 10.86
CA SER A 252 -34.57 -32.93 10.06
C SER A 252 -33.97 -31.57 9.65
N GLU A 253 -34.41 -31.01 8.52
CA GLU A 253 -33.83 -29.78 7.95
C GLU A 253 -33.94 -28.57 8.89
N ASP A 254 -34.98 -28.52 9.72
CA ASP A 254 -35.16 -27.50 10.74
C ASP A 254 -35.93 -28.07 11.97
N TRP A 255 -36.06 -27.25 13.01
CA TRP A 255 -36.88 -27.50 14.20
C TRP A 255 -38.35 -27.28 13.94
N CYS A 256 -39.26 -27.84 14.73
CA CYS A 256 -40.69 -27.55 14.60
C CYS A 256 -41.02 -26.11 15.06
N LYS A 257 -42.21 -25.63 14.68
CA LYS A 257 -42.72 -24.34 15.16
C LYS A 257 -42.81 -24.31 16.69
N ALA A 258 -42.13 -23.34 17.29
CA ALA A 258 -42.04 -23.25 18.75
C ALA A 258 -43.38 -22.83 19.39
N THR A 259 -43.75 -23.49 20.48
CA THR A 259 -44.83 -23.08 21.39
C THR A 259 -44.24 -22.41 22.63
N ARG A 260 -44.78 -21.26 23.05
CA ARG A 260 -44.27 -20.52 24.22
C ARG A 260 -45.04 -20.91 25.49
N LEU A 261 -44.33 -21.20 26.57
CA LEU A 261 -44.89 -21.51 27.89
C LEU A 261 -44.31 -20.60 28.97
N VAL A 262 -45.17 -20.08 29.86
CA VAL A 262 -44.75 -19.30 31.02
C VAL A 262 -44.55 -20.24 32.20
N VAL A 263 -43.35 -20.24 32.81
CA VAL A 263 -42.99 -21.10 33.95
C VAL A 263 -42.76 -20.24 35.19
N MET A 264 -43.47 -20.51 36.29
CA MET A 264 -43.28 -19.80 37.57
C MET A 264 -43.41 -20.77 38.74
N THR A 265 -42.31 -21.41 39.12
CA THR A 265 -42.23 -22.39 40.22
C THR A 265 -41.74 -21.77 41.54
N GLY A 266 -41.02 -20.67 41.47
CA GLY A 266 -40.44 -19.93 42.59
C GLY A 266 -41.34 -18.81 43.11
N THR A 267 -41.29 -18.58 44.42
CA THR A 267 -41.87 -17.40 45.08
C THR A 267 -40.77 -16.36 45.30
N ASP A 268 -41.02 -15.10 44.95
CA ASP A 268 -40.11 -13.94 45.15
C ASP A 268 -38.86 -13.85 44.25
N LEU A 269 -38.96 -14.24 42.98
CA LEU A 269 -37.89 -14.02 41.99
C LEU A 269 -37.76 -12.56 41.55
N LEU A 270 -36.51 -12.13 41.32
CA LEU A 270 -36.20 -10.84 40.70
C LEU A 270 -36.64 -10.83 39.22
N ASP A 271 -36.85 -9.64 38.65
CA ASP A 271 -37.22 -9.51 37.23
C ASP A 271 -36.11 -10.02 36.30
N ALA A 272 -36.47 -10.46 35.09
CA ALA A 272 -35.50 -10.97 34.13
C ALA A 272 -34.55 -9.86 33.65
N PRO A 273 -33.29 -10.19 33.28
CA PRO A 273 -32.43 -9.26 32.57
C PRO A 273 -33.02 -8.96 31.18
N ILE A 274 -32.58 -7.86 30.56
CA ILE A 274 -32.97 -7.48 29.19
C ILE A 274 -31.74 -7.51 28.29
N VAL A 275 -31.71 -8.42 27.32
CA VAL A 275 -30.75 -8.43 26.22
C VAL A 275 -31.08 -7.29 25.27
N LYS A 276 -30.23 -6.26 25.26
CA LYS A 276 -30.46 -4.97 24.62
C LYS A 276 -30.57 -5.07 23.10
N GLU A 277 -29.81 -5.98 22.50
CA GLU A 277 -29.74 -6.18 21.05
C GLU A 277 -30.84 -7.10 20.52
N ALA A 278 -31.52 -7.86 21.40
CA ALA A 278 -32.59 -8.77 21.01
C ALA A 278 -33.87 -8.00 20.65
N LYS A 279 -34.42 -8.27 19.46
CA LYS A 279 -35.70 -7.70 19.00
C LYS A 279 -36.77 -8.78 19.05
N ASN A 280 -37.82 -8.56 19.83
CA ASN A 280 -38.88 -9.57 20.04
C ASN A 280 -38.32 -10.92 20.53
N ASN A 281 -37.30 -10.90 21.40
CA ASN A 281 -36.57 -12.08 21.87
C ASN A 281 -35.87 -12.89 20.78
N ILE A 282 -35.61 -12.28 19.62
CA ILE A 282 -34.77 -12.82 18.57
C ILE A 282 -33.50 -11.97 18.50
N LEU A 283 -32.36 -12.63 18.59
CA LEU A 283 -31.05 -12.03 18.39
C LEU A 283 -30.49 -12.50 17.04
N ASP A 284 -30.36 -11.57 16.11
CA ASP A 284 -29.75 -11.82 14.81
C ASP A 284 -28.23 -11.61 14.91
N LEU A 285 -27.51 -12.73 14.94
CA LEU A 285 -26.06 -12.73 15.09
C LEU A 285 -25.35 -12.20 13.85
N ASP A 286 -25.96 -12.33 12.67
CA ASP A 286 -25.39 -11.81 11.42
C ASP A 286 -25.55 -10.30 11.30
N ALA A 287 -26.65 -9.75 11.83
CA ALA A 287 -26.80 -8.30 12.01
C ALA A 287 -25.90 -7.70 13.11
N LEU A 288 -25.42 -8.51 14.04
CA LEU A 288 -24.48 -8.12 15.10
C LEU A 288 -23.03 -7.96 14.63
N GLU A 289 -22.67 -8.57 13.50
CA GLU A 289 -21.29 -8.68 13.01
C GLU A 289 -20.38 -9.22 14.14
N ASP A 290 -19.29 -8.51 14.46
CA ASP A 290 -18.33 -8.85 15.52
C ASP A 290 -18.61 -8.16 16.88
N LYS A 291 -19.75 -7.48 17.04
CA LYS A 291 -20.06 -6.75 18.28
C LYS A 291 -20.45 -7.71 19.41
N ASN A 292 -20.00 -7.40 20.63
CA ASN A 292 -20.46 -8.04 21.86
C ASN A 292 -21.95 -7.75 22.12
N ILE A 293 -22.57 -8.55 22.98
CA ILE A 293 -23.95 -8.36 23.40
C ILE A 293 -24.00 -7.76 24.81
N THR A 294 -25.03 -6.96 25.07
CA THR A 294 -25.24 -6.31 26.35
C THR A 294 -26.52 -6.82 27.01
N ALA A 295 -26.39 -7.40 28.20
CA ALA A 295 -27.53 -7.73 29.06
C ALA A 295 -27.69 -6.68 30.17
N GLN A 296 -28.90 -6.18 30.35
CA GLN A 296 -29.22 -5.09 31.28
C GLN A 296 -30.00 -5.60 32.49
N VAL A 297 -29.57 -5.24 33.70
CA VAL A 297 -30.28 -5.52 34.96
C VAL A 297 -30.75 -4.21 35.58
N TRP A 298 -32.07 -4.03 35.73
CA TRP A 298 -32.64 -2.86 36.39
C TRP A 298 -32.73 -3.05 37.90
N ALA A 299 -31.77 -2.47 38.64
CA ALA A 299 -31.71 -2.57 40.08
C ALA A 299 -32.49 -1.43 40.76
N LYS A 300 -33.52 -1.78 41.54
CA LYS A 300 -34.36 -0.84 42.30
C LYS A 300 -34.70 -1.38 43.69
N GLY A 301 -34.65 -0.52 44.71
CA GLY A 301 -35.10 -0.87 46.07
C GLY A 301 -36.62 -1.11 46.14
N PRO A 302 -37.10 -2.05 46.97
CA PRO A 302 -36.35 -2.76 48.01
C PRO A 302 -35.67 -4.07 47.57
N ALA A 303 -35.77 -4.46 46.30
CA ALA A 303 -35.25 -5.74 45.81
C ALA A 303 -33.70 -5.80 45.80
N PHE A 304 -33.05 -4.65 45.70
CA PHE A 304 -31.59 -4.48 45.72
C PHE A 304 -31.17 -3.54 46.86
N GLU A 305 -30.03 -3.83 47.48
CA GLU A 305 -29.39 -3.04 48.54
C GLU A 305 -27.97 -2.62 48.12
N GLN A 306 -27.41 -1.63 48.83
CA GLN A 306 -26.02 -1.23 48.62
C GLN A 306 -25.08 -2.40 48.95
N ASP A 307 -24.03 -2.59 48.15
CA ASP A 307 -23.03 -3.66 48.24
C ASP A 307 -23.51 -5.07 47.83
N ASP A 308 -24.75 -5.22 47.36
CA ASP A 308 -25.19 -6.42 46.65
C ASP A 308 -24.30 -6.69 45.42
N ARG A 309 -23.97 -7.95 45.12
CA ARG A 309 -23.18 -8.33 43.94
C ARG A 309 -24.05 -9.04 42.92
N ILE A 310 -24.19 -8.46 41.73
CA ILE A 310 -24.97 -9.01 40.62
C ILE A 310 -24.05 -9.82 39.72
N ILE A 311 -24.41 -11.08 39.45
CA ILE A 311 -23.71 -11.97 38.51
C ILE A 311 -24.71 -12.40 37.46
N LEU A 312 -24.47 -12.03 36.20
CA LEU A 312 -25.26 -12.46 35.06
C LEU A 312 -24.74 -13.82 34.56
N LYS A 313 -25.67 -14.67 34.13
CA LYS A 313 -25.45 -15.99 33.58
C LYS A 313 -26.18 -16.13 32.25
N MET A 314 -25.44 -16.57 31.23
CA MET A 314 -25.97 -17.03 29.95
C MET A 314 -25.86 -18.55 29.89
N ARG A 315 -26.92 -19.23 29.44
CA ARG A 315 -26.93 -20.69 29.26
C ARG A 315 -27.64 -21.07 27.98
N GLY A 316 -27.11 -22.03 27.24
CA GLY A 316 -27.78 -22.64 26.10
C GLY A 316 -27.17 -23.99 25.75
N THR A 317 -27.68 -24.63 24.71
CA THR A 317 -27.11 -25.85 24.16
C THR A 317 -26.81 -25.63 22.67
N THR A 318 -25.64 -26.02 22.18
CA THR A 318 -25.24 -25.87 20.77
C THR A 318 -26.05 -26.80 19.86
N VAL A 319 -26.00 -26.57 18.55
CA VAL A 319 -26.59 -27.48 17.54
C VAL A 319 -26.01 -28.90 17.59
N ASP A 320 -24.78 -29.03 18.11
CA ASP A 320 -24.07 -30.29 18.32
C ASP A 320 -24.34 -30.92 19.70
N ASN A 321 -25.33 -30.41 20.43
CA ASN A 321 -25.81 -30.96 21.70
C ASN A 321 -24.84 -30.73 22.89
N GLU A 322 -23.99 -29.72 22.82
CA GLU A 322 -23.06 -29.34 23.91
C GLU A 322 -23.66 -28.22 24.78
N ALA A 323 -23.67 -28.40 26.10
CA ALA A 323 -24.15 -27.38 27.02
C ALA A 323 -23.09 -26.26 27.18
N VAL A 324 -23.51 -25.03 26.92
CA VAL A 324 -22.68 -23.82 27.09
C VAL A 324 -23.24 -23.01 28.25
N GLU A 325 -22.37 -22.66 29.19
CA GLU A 325 -22.70 -21.80 30.32
C GLU A 325 -21.60 -20.76 30.52
N VAL A 326 -21.98 -19.49 30.52
CA VAL A 326 -21.06 -18.35 30.68
C VAL A 326 -21.56 -17.45 31.80
N ASN A 327 -20.70 -17.22 32.79
CA ASN A 327 -20.97 -16.30 33.89
C ASN A 327 -20.14 -15.03 33.71
N THR A 328 -20.75 -13.86 33.88
CA THR A 328 -20.03 -12.59 33.79
C THR A 328 -19.27 -12.31 35.09
N PRO A 329 -18.25 -11.43 35.05
CA PRO A 329 -17.71 -10.85 36.27
C PRO A 329 -18.81 -10.18 37.10
N ALA A 330 -18.73 -10.32 38.43
CA ALA A 330 -19.71 -9.73 39.34
C ALA A 330 -19.61 -8.19 39.35
N GLN A 331 -20.74 -7.48 39.30
CA GLN A 331 -20.80 -6.03 39.52
C GLN A 331 -21.42 -5.71 40.88
N THR A 332 -20.78 -4.81 41.64
CA THR A 332 -21.26 -4.38 42.96
C THR A 332 -22.25 -3.22 42.82
N VAL A 333 -23.40 -3.33 43.48
CA VAL A 333 -24.43 -2.29 43.53
C VAL A 333 -23.93 -1.10 44.37
N ASN A 334 -23.67 0.01 43.70
CA ASN A 334 -23.18 1.26 44.31
C ASN A 334 -24.16 2.44 44.17
N ASN A 335 -25.22 2.27 43.38
CA ASN A 335 -26.23 3.28 43.09
C ASN A 335 -27.61 2.65 42.84
N LEU A 336 -28.67 3.26 43.36
CA LEU A 336 -30.07 2.80 43.22
C LEU A 336 -31.04 4.00 43.10
N PRO A 337 -32.03 3.97 42.17
CA PRO A 337 -32.20 2.98 41.10
C PRO A 337 -31.16 3.15 39.99
N HIS A 338 -30.66 2.05 39.43
CA HIS A 338 -29.68 2.07 38.35
C HIS A 338 -29.82 0.86 37.42
N THR A 339 -29.41 0.99 36.16
CA THR A 339 -29.33 -0.13 35.21
C THR A 339 -27.88 -0.54 35.09
N TYR A 340 -27.55 -1.77 35.47
CA TYR A 340 -26.22 -2.34 35.31
C TYR A 340 -26.15 -3.09 33.98
N GLU A 341 -25.14 -2.79 33.16
CA GLU A 341 -24.92 -3.42 31.85
C GLU A 341 -23.80 -4.45 31.95
N PHE A 342 -24.04 -5.66 31.43
CA PHE A 342 -23.10 -6.77 31.41
C PHE A 342 -22.79 -7.13 29.96
N GLU A 343 -21.51 -7.09 29.60
CA GLU A 343 -21.03 -7.46 28.26
C GLU A 343 -20.71 -8.95 28.19
N LEU A 344 -21.17 -9.62 27.15
CA LEU A 344 -20.82 -10.99 26.79
C LEU A 344 -20.19 -11.02 25.40
N SER A 345 -19.15 -11.84 25.22
CA SER A 345 -18.36 -11.83 23.99
C SER A 345 -19.16 -12.38 22.81
N ASN A 346 -19.01 -11.78 21.62
CA ASN A 346 -19.65 -12.31 20.41
C ASN A 346 -19.30 -13.79 20.16
N ALA A 347 -18.07 -14.20 20.49
CA ALA A 347 -17.58 -15.56 20.35
C ALA A 347 -18.32 -16.57 21.25
N ASP A 348 -18.64 -16.20 22.49
CA ASP A 348 -19.42 -17.07 23.40
C ASP A 348 -20.87 -17.24 22.91
N VAL A 349 -21.41 -16.18 22.32
CA VAL A 349 -22.81 -16.06 21.92
C VAL A 349 -23.04 -16.77 20.57
N ARG A 350 -22.13 -16.62 19.59
CA ARG A 350 -22.24 -17.26 18.28
C ARG A 350 -22.09 -18.78 18.31
N GLN A 351 -21.54 -19.37 19.36
CA GLN A 351 -21.54 -20.84 19.55
C GLN A 351 -22.96 -21.40 19.76
N LEU A 352 -23.89 -20.54 20.16
CA LEU A 352 -25.30 -20.86 20.36
C LEU A 352 -26.17 -20.35 19.19
N ALA A 353 -25.56 -20.08 18.03
CA ALA A 353 -26.30 -19.74 16.82
C ALA A 353 -27.27 -20.87 16.43
N LYS A 354 -28.46 -20.49 15.97
CA LYS A 354 -29.59 -21.39 15.66
C LYS A 354 -30.11 -22.17 16.87
N THR A 355 -29.83 -21.71 18.09
CA THR A 355 -30.34 -22.33 19.32
C THR A 355 -31.06 -21.33 20.23
N GLN A 356 -31.56 -21.82 21.36
CA GLN A 356 -32.23 -20.99 22.36
C GLN A 356 -31.33 -20.82 23.57
N VAL A 357 -31.30 -19.59 24.06
CA VAL A 357 -30.39 -19.15 25.12
C VAL A 357 -31.17 -18.44 26.22
N THR A 358 -30.84 -18.78 27.47
CA THR A 358 -31.44 -18.20 28.66
C THR A 358 -30.46 -17.26 29.33
N PHE A 359 -30.92 -16.04 29.61
CA PHE A 359 -30.21 -15.05 30.39
C PHE A 359 -30.89 -14.89 31.75
N SER A 360 -30.15 -15.14 32.82
CA SER A 360 -30.62 -14.89 34.19
C SER A 360 -29.49 -14.26 34.99
N TYR A 361 -29.81 -13.77 36.19
CA TYR A 361 -28.80 -13.30 37.11
C TYR A 361 -29.14 -13.74 38.53
N ARG A 362 -28.13 -13.67 39.40
CA ARG A 362 -28.31 -13.83 40.83
C ARG A 362 -27.68 -12.66 41.57
N VAL A 363 -28.26 -12.33 42.71
CA VAL A 363 -27.77 -11.27 43.60
C VAL A 363 -27.24 -11.90 44.87
N GLU A 364 -25.94 -11.74 45.11
CA GLU A 364 -25.27 -12.15 46.34
C GLU A 364 -25.27 -10.97 47.31
N ARG A 365 -26.02 -11.09 48.42
CA ARG A 365 -26.08 -10.08 49.47
C ARG A 365 -25.06 -10.38 50.57
N PRO A 366 -24.22 -9.41 50.99
CA PRO A 366 -23.30 -9.61 52.10
C PRO A 366 -24.01 -10.10 53.38
N GLY A 367 -23.62 -11.26 53.88
CA GLY A 367 -24.19 -11.86 55.10
C GLY A 367 -25.44 -12.73 54.89
N VAL A 368 -25.94 -12.88 53.66
CA VAL A 368 -26.99 -13.84 53.30
C VAL A 368 -26.35 -15.02 52.55
N THR A 369 -26.65 -16.24 52.97
CA THR A 369 -26.02 -17.44 52.42
C THR A 369 -26.57 -17.83 51.05
N ASP A 370 -27.86 -17.62 50.82
CA ASP A 370 -28.53 -18.01 49.58
C ASP A 370 -28.70 -16.77 48.67
N PRO A 371 -28.17 -16.80 47.43
CA PRO A 371 -28.31 -15.69 46.51
C PRO A 371 -29.76 -15.56 46.02
N LEU A 372 -30.22 -14.33 45.82
CA LEU A 372 -31.56 -14.04 45.28
C LEU A 372 -31.54 -14.26 43.76
N PRO A 373 -32.30 -15.24 43.22
CA PRO A 373 -32.31 -15.51 41.78
C PRO A 373 -33.29 -14.61 41.03
N SER A 374 -33.01 -14.36 39.75
CA SER A 374 -33.94 -13.72 38.82
C SER A 374 -34.75 -14.73 38.01
N LYS A 375 -35.84 -14.27 37.43
CA LYS A 375 -36.45 -14.89 36.24
C LYS A 375 -35.45 -14.89 35.09
N GLY A 376 -35.58 -15.83 34.16
CA GLY A 376 -34.82 -15.87 32.93
C GLY A 376 -35.51 -15.14 31.78
N GLN A 377 -34.73 -14.44 30.96
CA GLN A 377 -35.15 -14.02 29.61
C GLN A 377 -34.67 -15.07 28.60
N PHE A 378 -35.58 -15.59 27.80
CA PHE A 378 -35.26 -16.57 26.75
C PHE A 378 -35.17 -15.88 25.41
N VAL A 379 -34.03 -16.04 24.73
CA VAL A 379 -33.73 -15.40 23.45
C VAL A 379 -33.39 -16.48 22.43
N THR A 380 -34.00 -16.40 21.26
CA THR A 380 -33.68 -17.25 20.10
C THR A 380 -32.55 -16.60 19.32
N PHE A 381 -31.45 -17.33 19.13
CA PHE A 381 -30.33 -16.84 18.32
C PHE A 381 -30.49 -17.35 16.89
N ILE A 382 -30.49 -16.42 15.94
CA ILE A 382 -30.52 -16.72 14.50
C ILE A 382 -29.22 -16.23 13.84
N GLY A 383 -28.96 -16.70 12.63
CA GLY A 383 -27.71 -16.47 11.90
C GLY A 383 -26.78 -17.69 11.94
N GLU A 384 -25.68 -17.63 11.20
CA GLU A 384 -24.72 -18.74 11.15
C GLU A 384 -23.78 -18.75 12.38
N PRO A 385 -23.40 -19.94 12.90
CA PRO A 385 -22.30 -20.03 13.85
C PRO A 385 -21.05 -19.34 13.28
N LYS A 386 -20.28 -18.64 14.11
CA LYS A 386 -18.99 -18.09 13.64
C LYS A 386 -18.08 -19.27 13.28
N HIS A 387 -17.81 -19.44 11.99
CA HIS A 387 -16.81 -20.39 11.52
C HIS A 387 -15.41 -19.83 11.77
N LEU A 388 -14.45 -20.70 12.09
CA LEU A 388 -13.05 -20.33 12.11
C LEU A 388 -12.66 -19.84 10.70
N ALA A 389 -11.91 -18.74 10.60
CA ALA A 389 -11.56 -18.14 9.31
C ALA A 389 -10.75 -19.12 8.45
N ALA A 390 -10.89 -19.03 7.12
CA ALA A 390 -10.16 -19.90 6.21
C ALA A 390 -8.63 -19.67 6.29
N PRO A 391 -7.81 -20.71 6.11
CA PRO A 391 -6.37 -20.53 5.97
C PRO A 391 -6.02 -19.81 4.66
N LYS A 392 -4.83 -19.19 4.59
CA LYS A 392 -4.33 -18.53 3.37
C LYS A 392 -2.96 -19.09 2.96
N ALA A 393 -2.81 -19.48 1.70
CA ALA A 393 -1.49 -19.73 1.12
C ALA A 393 -0.78 -18.39 0.86
N GLU A 394 0.39 -18.16 1.47
CA GLU A 394 1.09 -16.88 1.38
C GLU A 394 1.68 -16.62 -0.02
N ASP A 395 2.04 -17.69 -0.72
CA ASP A 395 2.69 -17.65 -2.02
C ASP A 395 1.68 -17.71 -3.21
N GLU A 396 0.39 -17.56 -2.92
CA GLU A 396 -0.68 -17.57 -3.93
C GLU A 396 -0.70 -16.27 -4.76
N GLN A 397 -0.85 -16.44 -6.08
CA GLN A 397 -1.01 -15.34 -7.04
C GLN A 397 -2.14 -15.64 -8.03
N ASN A 398 -3.19 -14.82 -8.00
CA ASN A 398 -4.32 -14.87 -8.95
C ASN A 398 -5.00 -16.26 -9.03
N GLY A 399 -5.24 -16.88 -7.88
CA GLY A 399 -5.85 -18.20 -7.76
C GLY A 399 -4.93 -19.35 -8.15
N ALA A 400 -3.62 -19.10 -8.27
CA ALA A 400 -2.64 -20.12 -8.57
C ALA A 400 -1.45 -20.08 -7.60
N ILE A 401 -0.78 -21.21 -7.44
CA ILE A 401 0.42 -21.35 -6.63
C ILE A 401 1.51 -22.07 -7.42
N ASP A 402 2.74 -21.56 -7.32
CA ASP A 402 3.90 -22.12 -8.02
C ASP A 402 4.26 -23.51 -7.46
N PRO A 403 4.23 -24.59 -8.27
CA PRO A 403 4.57 -25.94 -7.83
C PRO A 403 6.02 -26.11 -7.36
N ASP A 404 6.93 -25.21 -7.74
CA ASP A 404 8.37 -25.31 -7.46
C ASP A 404 8.79 -24.53 -6.19
N LEU A 405 7.83 -24.08 -5.38
CA LEU A 405 8.12 -23.40 -4.12
C LEU A 405 8.90 -24.31 -3.16
N PRO A 406 10.04 -23.83 -2.61
CA PRO A 406 10.88 -24.66 -1.76
C PRO A 406 10.26 -24.92 -0.38
N HIS A 407 9.46 -23.99 0.13
CA HIS A 407 8.79 -24.09 1.43
C HIS A 407 7.40 -23.42 1.36
N PRO A 408 6.37 -24.08 0.81
CA PRO A 408 5.00 -23.55 0.81
C PRO A 408 4.54 -23.19 2.23
N ARG A 409 4.10 -21.94 2.43
CA ARG A 409 3.63 -21.46 3.74
C ARG A 409 2.13 -21.22 3.74
N VAL A 410 1.46 -21.78 4.75
CA VAL A 410 0.02 -21.58 5.00
C VAL A 410 -0.16 -20.79 6.29
N ARG A 411 -0.79 -19.63 6.19
CA ARG A 411 -1.17 -18.77 7.31
C ARG A 411 -2.52 -19.19 7.86
N ILE A 412 -2.59 -19.42 9.16
CA ILE A 412 -3.81 -19.71 9.91
C ILE A 412 -4.17 -18.46 10.72
N PRO A 413 -5.33 -17.82 10.47
CA PRO A 413 -5.73 -16.65 11.24
C PRO A 413 -5.90 -16.97 12.73
N PHE A 414 -5.44 -16.07 13.60
CA PHE A 414 -5.68 -16.19 15.04
C PHE A 414 -7.18 -16.08 15.35
N ASP A 415 -7.68 -16.92 16.26
CA ASP A 415 -9.01 -16.81 16.84
C ASP A 415 -8.93 -16.94 18.37
N PRO A 416 -9.62 -16.10 19.16
CA PRO A 416 -9.60 -16.16 20.63
C PRO A 416 -9.95 -17.52 21.25
N ILE A 417 -10.66 -18.39 20.53
CA ILE A 417 -10.92 -19.75 21.02
C ILE A 417 -9.67 -20.65 21.04
N MET A 418 -8.63 -20.31 20.27
CA MET A 418 -7.39 -21.06 20.23
C MET A 418 -6.60 -20.82 21.53
N GLN A 419 -6.41 -21.88 22.31
CA GLN A 419 -5.74 -21.81 23.60
C GLN A 419 -4.52 -22.72 23.66
N GLN A 420 -3.61 -22.42 24.60
CA GLN A 420 -2.46 -23.25 24.87
C GLN A 420 -2.89 -24.69 25.20
N GLY A 421 -2.36 -25.67 24.47
CA GLY A 421 -2.70 -27.09 24.62
C GLY A 421 -3.67 -27.63 23.56
N MET A 422 -4.28 -26.76 22.75
CA MET A 422 -4.98 -27.16 21.54
C MET A 422 -4.01 -27.42 20.40
N ALA A 423 -4.45 -28.18 19.38
CA ALA A 423 -3.68 -28.47 18.17
C ALA A 423 -4.44 -28.03 16.91
N ILE A 424 -3.70 -27.64 15.87
CA ILE A 424 -4.23 -27.30 14.55
C ILE A 424 -3.84 -28.43 13.58
N GLU A 425 -4.84 -29.08 13.01
CA GLU A 425 -4.71 -30.09 11.96
C GLU A 425 -4.98 -29.43 10.60
N LEU A 426 -3.92 -29.08 9.86
CA LEU A 426 -4.05 -28.52 8.51
C LEU A 426 -4.45 -29.61 7.53
N ILE A 427 -5.51 -29.36 6.77
CA ILE A 427 -5.98 -30.24 5.71
C ILE A 427 -5.49 -29.72 4.36
N TRP A 428 -4.64 -30.52 3.72
CA TRP A 428 -4.07 -30.28 2.40
C TRP A 428 -4.75 -31.19 1.38
N PHE A 429 -5.82 -30.71 0.76
CA PHE A 429 -6.60 -31.52 -0.17
C PHE A 429 -6.33 -31.12 -1.61
N GLY A 430 -5.62 -31.97 -2.35
CA GLY A 430 -5.31 -31.70 -3.74
C GLY A 430 -6.03 -32.63 -4.71
N THR A 431 -6.38 -32.11 -5.88
CA THR A 431 -6.85 -32.91 -7.03
C THR A 431 -5.79 -32.85 -8.11
N ARG A 432 -5.25 -34.00 -8.50
CA ARG A 432 -4.22 -34.12 -9.53
C ARG A 432 -4.79 -33.92 -10.94
N PRO A 433 -3.94 -33.68 -11.96
CA PRO A 433 -4.39 -33.55 -13.35
C PRO A 433 -5.21 -34.73 -13.88
N ASP A 434 -4.96 -35.94 -13.35
CA ASP A 434 -5.70 -37.16 -13.70
C ASP A 434 -7.03 -37.32 -12.93
N SER A 435 -7.45 -36.29 -12.19
CA SER A 435 -8.61 -36.26 -11.29
C SER A 435 -8.52 -37.17 -10.05
N SER A 436 -7.35 -37.77 -9.77
CA SER A 436 -7.14 -38.48 -8.51
C SER A 436 -6.91 -37.50 -7.35
N SER A 437 -7.40 -37.85 -6.16
CA SER A 437 -7.22 -37.02 -4.96
C SER A 437 -5.91 -37.36 -4.25
N TYR A 438 -5.23 -36.34 -3.72
CA TYR A 438 -4.04 -36.49 -2.88
C TYR A 438 -4.22 -35.69 -1.60
N THR A 439 -4.17 -36.39 -0.46
CA THR A 439 -4.37 -35.80 0.87
C THR A 439 -3.33 -36.38 1.85
N PRO A 440 -2.11 -35.80 1.90
CA PRO A 440 -1.07 -36.29 2.81
C PRO A 440 -1.50 -36.17 4.28
N GLU A 441 -0.87 -36.94 5.16
CA GLU A 441 -1.00 -36.74 6.60
C GLU A 441 0.10 -35.76 7.05
N LEU A 442 -0.32 -34.61 7.57
CA LEU A 442 0.59 -33.56 8.04
C LEU A 442 0.68 -33.58 9.58
N ASP A 443 1.85 -33.23 10.10
CA ASP A 443 2.05 -33.07 11.55
C ASP A 443 1.13 -31.97 12.09
N TRP A 444 0.58 -32.22 13.28
CA TRP A 444 -0.23 -31.23 13.97
C TRP A 444 0.63 -30.06 14.44
N TYR A 445 0.12 -28.85 14.23
CA TYR A 445 0.73 -27.64 14.74
C TYR A 445 0.23 -27.37 16.16
N PHE A 446 1.14 -27.14 17.10
CA PHE A 446 0.82 -26.80 18.48
C PHE A 446 1.24 -25.36 18.75
N PRO A 447 0.30 -24.39 18.81
CA PRO A 447 0.61 -23.02 19.17
C PRO A 447 1.36 -22.92 20.50
N SER A 448 2.48 -22.20 20.51
CA SER A 448 3.22 -21.92 21.73
C SER A 448 2.52 -20.87 22.58
N ARG A 449 2.89 -20.80 23.87
CA ARG A 449 2.33 -19.81 24.79
C ARG A 449 2.54 -18.38 24.31
N ASP A 450 3.72 -18.08 23.80
CA ASP A 450 4.08 -16.74 23.33
C ASP A 450 3.27 -16.33 22.09
N GLU A 451 2.95 -17.28 21.20
CA GLU A 451 2.12 -17.02 20.02
C GLU A 451 0.66 -16.74 20.40
N ILE A 452 0.12 -17.48 21.38
CA ILE A 452 -1.24 -17.25 21.90
C ILE A 452 -1.32 -15.91 22.64
N GLU A 453 -0.36 -15.59 23.51
CA GLU A 453 -0.34 -14.32 24.26
C GLU A 453 -0.12 -13.09 23.36
N ALA A 454 0.49 -13.26 22.19
CA ALA A 454 0.73 -12.19 21.22
C ALA A 454 -0.44 -11.97 20.24
N GLU A 455 -1.47 -12.82 20.27
CA GLU A 455 -2.66 -12.73 19.38
C GLU A 455 -2.29 -12.69 17.88
N ASN A 456 -1.21 -13.38 17.47
CA ASN A 456 -0.69 -13.37 16.10
C ASN A 456 -1.18 -14.58 15.29
N ASP A 457 -1.29 -14.41 13.97
CA ASP A 457 -1.51 -15.51 13.01
C ASP A 457 -0.41 -16.57 13.09
N PHE A 458 -0.78 -17.83 12.86
CA PHE A 458 0.15 -18.97 12.85
C PHE A 458 0.59 -19.30 11.43
N PHE A 459 1.82 -19.80 11.27
CA PHE A 459 2.36 -20.16 9.96
C PHE A 459 2.82 -21.61 9.95
N ILE A 460 2.13 -22.44 9.16
CA ILE A 460 2.47 -23.84 8.94
C ILE A 460 3.25 -23.95 7.64
N THR A 461 4.45 -24.53 7.72
CA THR A 461 5.27 -24.81 6.53
C THR A 461 5.06 -26.25 6.10
N VAL A 462 4.73 -26.46 4.83
CA VAL A 462 4.48 -27.78 4.27
C VAL A 462 5.66 -28.19 3.40
N GLU A 463 6.01 -29.48 3.37
CA GLU A 463 7.10 -29.95 2.50
C GLU A 463 6.75 -29.76 1.02
N SER A 464 7.69 -29.21 0.25
CA SER A 464 7.49 -28.86 -1.17
C SER A 464 7.06 -30.02 -2.06
N GLN A 465 7.43 -31.26 -1.70
CA GLN A 465 7.01 -32.46 -2.42
C GLN A 465 5.48 -32.61 -2.49
N HIS A 466 4.75 -32.19 -1.44
CA HIS A 466 3.29 -32.29 -1.41
C HIS A 466 2.63 -31.34 -2.41
N LEU A 467 3.22 -30.15 -2.58
CA LEU A 467 2.75 -29.20 -3.58
C LEU A 467 3.13 -29.63 -5.00
N LYS A 468 4.36 -30.11 -5.20
CA LYS A 468 4.85 -30.58 -6.50
C LYS A 468 4.01 -31.74 -7.06
N THR A 469 3.55 -32.63 -6.17
CA THR A 469 2.65 -33.75 -6.53
C THR A 469 1.33 -33.30 -7.17
N LEU A 470 0.93 -32.03 -6.96
CA LEU A 470 -0.31 -31.45 -7.47
C LEU A 470 -0.12 -30.64 -8.75
N GLU A 471 1.09 -30.57 -9.32
CA GLU A 471 1.38 -29.80 -10.52
C GLU A 471 0.40 -30.09 -11.67
N GLY A 472 -0.24 -29.02 -12.17
CA GLY A 472 -1.30 -29.07 -13.19
C GLY A 472 -2.70 -29.37 -12.65
N GLY A 473 -2.84 -29.58 -11.35
CA GLY A 473 -4.08 -29.88 -10.64
C GLY A 473 -4.61 -28.69 -9.83
N THR A 474 -5.31 -28.98 -8.73
CA THR A 474 -5.85 -27.99 -7.79
C THR A 474 -5.49 -28.32 -6.34
N LEU A 475 -5.54 -27.31 -5.48
CA LEU A 475 -5.31 -27.38 -4.04
C LEU A 475 -6.41 -26.62 -3.30
N GLU A 476 -7.06 -27.28 -2.36
CA GLU A 476 -8.02 -26.72 -1.42
C GLU A 476 -7.47 -26.87 0.01
N LEU A 477 -7.60 -25.82 0.83
CA LEU A 477 -7.03 -25.75 2.17
C LEU A 477 -8.10 -25.44 3.20
N TRP A 478 -8.11 -26.16 4.31
CA TRP A 478 -8.86 -25.83 5.53
C TRP A 478 -8.14 -26.44 6.74
N TYR A 479 -8.62 -26.20 7.96
CA TYR A 479 -8.04 -26.83 9.14
C TYR A 479 -9.09 -27.24 10.16
N HIS A 480 -8.71 -28.18 11.04
CA HIS A 480 -9.44 -28.47 12.26
C HIS A 480 -8.68 -27.94 13.47
N LEU A 481 -9.38 -27.24 14.36
CA LEU A 481 -8.94 -27.01 15.73
C LEU A 481 -9.30 -28.22 16.59
N LEU A 482 -8.30 -28.80 17.23
CA LEU A 482 -8.42 -29.98 18.07
C LEU A 482 -8.37 -29.58 19.56
N SER A 483 -9.38 -30.00 20.32
CA SER A 483 -9.45 -29.86 21.77
C SER A 483 -9.84 -31.18 22.44
N GLU A 484 -9.67 -31.29 23.76
CA GLU A 484 -10.15 -32.41 24.56
C GLU A 484 -11.40 -32.00 25.36
N ASP A 485 -12.43 -32.84 25.38
CA ASP A 485 -13.61 -32.64 26.23
C ASP A 485 -13.40 -33.17 27.67
N GLN A 486 -14.43 -33.04 28.51
CA GLN A 486 -14.40 -33.47 29.91
C GLN A 486 -14.22 -35.00 30.11
N ASN A 487 -14.47 -35.79 29.06
CA ASN A 487 -14.30 -37.24 29.06
C ASN A 487 -12.97 -37.69 28.46
N GLY A 488 -12.12 -36.75 28.02
CA GLY A 488 -10.86 -37.02 27.33
C GLY A 488 -11.04 -37.38 25.86
N ASP A 489 -12.22 -37.15 25.29
CA ASP A 489 -12.50 -37.34 23.87
C ASP A 489 -12.05 -36.12 23.06
N ARG A 490 -11.43 -36.38 21.91
CA ARG A 490 -10.99 -35.34 20.98
C ARG A 490 -12.17 -34.74 20.24
N VAL A 491 -12.38 -33.44 20.42
CA VAL A 491 -13.30 -32.58 19.69
C VAL A 491 -12.56 -31.94 18.52
N ARG A 492 -13.21 -31.90 17.35
CA ARG A 492 -12.69 -31.25 16.15
C ARG A 492 -13.63 -30.13 15.75
N ARG A 493 -13.10 -28.94 15.53
CA ARG A 493 -13.85 -27.78 15.01
C ARG A 493 -13.24 -27.35 13.69
N GLU A 494 -14.02 -27.39 12.61
CA GLU A 494 -13.56 -27.09 11.25
C GLU A 494 -13.57 -25.59 10.94
N SER A 495 -12.62 -25.15 10.10
CA SER A 495 -12.57 -23.81 9.52
C SER A 495 -13.35 -23.70 8.23
N LEU A 496 -13.58 -22.47 7.77
CA LEU A 496 -13.94 -22.24 6.38
C LEU A 496 -12.85 -22.79 5.44
N HIS A 497 -13.29 -23.22 4.26
CA HIS A 497 -12.38 -23.62 3.19
C HIS A 497 -11.81 -22.38 2.50
N ALA A 498 -10.51 -22.44 2.20
CA ALA A 498 -9.86 -21.46 1.34
C ALA A 498 -10.39 -21.57 -0.09
N ALA A 499 -10.26 -20.48 -0.85
CA ALA A 499 -10.57 -20.51 -2.28
C ALA A 499 -9.72 -21.59 -2.98
N LEU A 500 -10.35 -22.35 -3.89
CA LEU A 500 -9.68 -23.41 -4.64
C LEU A 500 -8.55 -22.83 -5.49
N LEU A 501 -7.32 -23.31 -5.27
CA LEU A 501 -6.12 -22.87 -5.97
C LEU A 501 -5.80 -23.80 -7.13
N ARG A 502 -5.28 -23.26 -8.23
CA ARG A 502 -4.59 -24.04 -9.27
C ARG A 502 -3.12 -24.21 -8.90
N VAL A 503 -2.56 -25.38 -9.13
CA VAL A 503 -1.12 -25.60 -8.91
C VAL A 503 -0.43 -25.54 -10.28
N GLY A 504 0.30 -24.47 -10.57
CA GLY A 504 0.85 -24.14 -11.88
C GLY A 504 0.42 -22.77 -12.40
N GLU A 505 0.15 -22.66 -13.71
CA GLU A 505 -0.22 -21.38 -14.34
C GLU A 505 -1.66 -20.93 -13.99
N PRO A 506 -1.88 -19.64 -13.71
CA PRO A 506 -3.21 -19.09 -13.46
C PRO A 506 -4.08 -19.06 -14.73
N GLN A 507 -5.37 -19.37 -14.58
CA GLN A 507 -6.34 -19.24 -15.67
C GLN A 507 -6.93 -17.83 -15.70
N LEU A 508 -6.45 -16.99 -16.62
CA LEU A 508 -6.87 -15.60 -16.77
C LEU A 508 -8.01 -15.48 -17.79
N GLU A 509 -9.26 -15.40 -17.31
CA GLU A 509 -10.45 -15.30 -18.16
C GLU A 509 -10.88 -13.85 -18.46
N LEU A 510 -10.38 -12.88 -17.70
CA LEU A 510 -10.78 -11.47 -17.79
C LEU A 510 -9.66 -10.59 -18.38
N VAL A 511 -10.03 -9.54 -19.09
CA VAL A 511 -9.08 -8.55 -19.64
C VAL A 511 -8.47 -7.71 -18.52
N LYS A 512 -7.36 -7.02 -18.80
CA LYS A 512 -6.71 -6.13 -17.82
C LYS A 512 -7.64 -4.99 -17.34
N PRO A 513 -7.52 -4.54 -16.07
CA PRO A 513 -8.22 -3.35 -15.61
C PRO A 513 -7.73 -2.10 -16.36
N ILE A 514 -8.50 -1.03 -16.28
CA ILE A 514 -8.18 0.29 -16.86
C ILE A 514 -8.02 1.28 -15.72
N VAL A 515 -6.87 1.96 -15.64
CA VAL A 515 -6.62 3.01 -14.64
C VAL A 515 -6.61 4.37 -15.34
N LEU A 516 -7.43 5.30 -14.85
CA LEU A 516 -7.47 6.68 -15.36
C LEU A 516 -6.13 7.37 -15.11
N GLY A 517 -5.53 7.91 -16.18
CA GLY A 517 -4.22 8.59 -16.13
C GLY A 517 -3.04 7.67 -16.44
N GLU A 518 -3.24 6.35 -16.52
CA GLU A 518 -2.22 5.45 -17.07
C GLU A 518 -2.14 5.60 -18.59
N GLN A 519 -0.94 5.84 -19.11
CA GLN A 519 -0.61 5.91 -20.53
C GLN A 519 0.72 5.20 -20.79
N ASP A 520 0.75 4.29 -21.76
CA ASP A 520 1.93 3.59 -22.24
C ASP A 520 2.80 2.94 -21.14
N GLY A 521 2.17 2.40 -20.08
CA GLY A 521 2.86 1.73 -18.98
C GLY A 521 3.39 2.67 -17.89
N ALA A 522 2.93 3.93 -17.86
CA ALA A 522 3.26 4.88 -16.79
C ALA A 522 2.03 5.68 -16.36
N LEU A 523 2.01 6.11 -15.09
CA LEU A 523 1.00 7.01 -14.55
C LEU A 523 1.68 8.18 -13.85
N GLU A 524 1.38 9.41 -14.27
CA GLU A 524 1.81 10.64 -13.59
C GLU A 524 0.68 11.15 -12.69
N PRO A 525 0.82 11.07 -11.35
CA PRO A 525 -0.25 11.46 -10.44
C PRO A 525 -0.67 12.92 -10.55
N GLY A 526 0.25 13.80 -10.95
CA GLY A 526 -0.04 15.23 -11.17
C GLY A 526 -1.02 15.49 -12.32
N ASP A 527 -1.16 14.55 -13.26
CA ASP A 527 -2.06 14.65 -14.42
C ASP A 527 -3.48 14.15 -14.10
N LEU A 528 -3.71 13.59 -12.90
CA LEU A 528 -5.03 13.12 -12.48
C LEU A 528 -6.00 14.30 -12.28
N PRO A 529 -7.18 14.31 -12.93
CA PRO A 529 -8.14 15.39 -12.81
C PRO A 529 -8.60 15.60 -11.35
N GLY A 530 -8.22 16.73 -10.76
CA GLY A 530 -8.55 17.05 -9.37
C GLY A 530 -7.84 16.18 -8.32
N GLY A 531 -6.74 15.49 -8.70
CA GLY A 531 -6.00 14.59 -7.82
C GLY A 531 -6.73 13.29 -7.49
N ILE A 532 -7.72 12.90 -8.32
CA ILE A 532 -8.54 11.71 -8.13
C ILE A 532 -8.35 10.79 -9.34
N GLY A 533 -8.04 9.52 -9.06
CA GLY A 533 -7.97 8.46 -10.06
C GLY A 533 -9.27 7.66 -10.15
N LYS A 534 -9.30 6.73 -11.10
CA LYS A 534 -10.41 5.80 -11.28
C LYS A 534 -9.88 4.48 -11.82
N LEU A 535 -10.29 3.38 -11.19
CA LEU A 535 -10.04 2.02 -11.68
C LEU A 535 -11.34 1.48 -12.27
N THR A 536 -11.27 0.95 -13.48
CA THR A 536 -12.39 0.29 -14.15
C THR A 536 -12.05 -1.17 -14.36
N ALA A 537 -12.89 -2.04 -13.81
CA ALA A 537 -12.94 -3.47 -14.13
C ALA A 537 -13.92 -3.66 -15.32
N PRO A 538 -13.42 -3.98 -16.52
CA PRO A 538 -14.28 -4.11 -17.70
C PRO A 538 -15.25 -5.28 -17.58
N ARG A 539 -16.46 -5.10 -18.12
CA ARG A 539 -17.46 -6.17 -18.17
C ARG A 539 -16.96 -7.38 -18.99
N PRO A 540 -17.10 -8.61 -18.51
CA PRO A 540 -16.73 -9.79 -19.27
C PRO A 540 -17.69 -10.05 -20.43
N THR A 541 -17.17 -10.30 -21.63
CA THR A 541 -18.00 -10.55 -22.83
C THR A 541 -18.41 -12.01 -23.01
N VAL A 542 -17.66 -12.96 -22.44
CA VAL A 542 -17.89 -14.40 -22.62
C VAL A 542 -18.85 -14.94 -21.55
N LYS A 543 -18.62 -14.56 -20.29
CA LYS A 543 -19.47 -14.90 -19.13
C LYS A 543 -19.92 -13.59 -18.46
N PRO A 544 -21.04 -12.98 -18.89
CA PRO A 544 -21.55 -11.74 -18.29
C PRO A 544 -21.73 -11.85 -16.77
N THR A 545 -21.67 -10.73 -16.06
CA THR A 545 -21.92 -10.71 -14.62
C THR A 545 -23.40 -10.73 -14.29
N GLU A 546 -23.77 -11.43 -13.22
CA GLU A 546 -25.14 -11.51 -12.71
C GLU A 546 -25.31 -10.79 -11.37
N SER A 547 -26.56 -10.63 -10.94
CA SER A 547 -26.85 -10.07 -9.62
C SER A 547 -26.35 -11.03 -8.53
N GLY A 548 -25.63 -10.50 -7.54
CA GLY A 548 -24.97 -11.28 -6.48
C GLY A 548 -23.49 -11.56 -6.74
N ASP A 549 -23.00 -11.44 -7.98
CA ASP A 549 -21.56 -11.55 -8.26
C ASP A 549 -20.79 -10.44 -7.52
N ILE A 550 -19.57 -10.75 -7.06
CA ILE A 550 -18.72 -9.80 -6.34
C ILE A 550 -17.48 -9.51 -7.19
N VAL A 551 -17.22 -8.23 -7.46
CA VAL A 551 -16.01 -7.78 -8.18
C VAL A 551 -15.05 -7.18 -7.16
N THR A 552 -13.84 -7.74 -7.06
CA THR A 552 -12.78 -7.28 -6.16
C THR A 552 -11.58 -6.85 -6.98
N TYR A 553 -11.02 -5.65 -6.76
CA TYR A 553 -9.71 -5.31 -7.32
C TYR A 553 -8.59 -5.56 -6.30
N THR A 554 -7.40 -5.80 -6.81
CA THR A 554 -6.16 -5.86 -6.02
C THR A 554 -5.19 -4.86 -6.61
N TRP A 555 -4.66 -3.98 -5.76
CA TRP A 555 -3.66 -2.97 -6.11
C TRP A 555 -2.41 -3.18 -5.27
N THR A 556 -1.28 -3.43 -5.92
CA THR A 556 -0.01 -3.69 -5.25
C THR A 556 1.06 -2.72 -5.75
N GLY A 557 1.52 -1.86 -4.85
CA GLY A 557 2.68 -1.00 -5.06
C GLY A 557 3.94 -1.60 -4.43
N GLU A 558 5.09 -1.51 -5.10
CA GLU A 558 6.37 -2.01 -4.57
C GLU A 558 6.75 -1.40 -3.20
N VAL A 559 6.30 -0.17 -2.90
CA VAL A 559 6.56 0.52 -1.63
C VAL A 559 5.39 0.37 -0.65
N THR A 560 4.16 0.48 -1.16
CA THR A 560 2.96 0.63 -0.33
C THR A 560 2.29 -0.69 0.02
N GLY A 561 2.76 -1.80 -0.55
CA GLY A 561 2.14 -3.12 -0.37
C GLY A 561 0.81 -3.24 -1.12
N THR A 562 0.01 -4.23 -0.71
CA THR A 562 -1.23 -4.62 -1.37
C THR A 562 -2.45 -4.05 -0.65
N THR A 563 -3.42 -3.57 -1.42
CA THR A 563 -4.75 -3.15 -0.94
C THR A 563 -5.84 -3.68 -1.87
N GLU A 564 -7.02 -3.98 -1.32
CA GLU A 564 -8.16 -4.52 -2.06
C GLU A 564 -9.44 -3.75 -1.69
N ASP A 565 -10.39 -3.70 -2.63
CA ASP A 565 -11.76 -3.26 -2.37
C ASP A 565 -12.72 -4.07 -3.26
N SER A 566 -13.99 -4.17 -2.86
CA SER A 566 -14.97 -5.02 -3.53
C SER A 566 -16.35 -4.39 -3.65
N VAL A 567 -17.08 -4.78 -4.69
CA VAL A 567 -18.46 -4.35 -4.94
C VAL A 567 -19.32 -5.57 -5.28
N THR A 568 -20.41 -5.76 -4.53
CA THR A 568 -21.45 -6.73 -4.85
C THR A 568 -22.41 -6.18 -5.89
N LEU A 569 -22.64 -6.93 -6.96
CA LEU A 569 -23.48 -6.53 -8.07
C LEU A 569 -24.97 -6.76 -7.76
N ASN A 570 -25.80 -5.86 -8.26
CA ASN A 570 -27.25 -5.92 -8.15
C ASN A 570 -27.88 -5.87 -9.56
N GLY A 571 -29.22 -5.92 -9.63
CA GLY A 571 -29.95 -5.91 -10.90
C GLY A 571 -29.66 -4.69 -11.81
N LEU A 572 -29.09 -3.59 -11.29
CA LEU A 572 -28.74 -2.40 -12.07
C LEU A 572 -27.27 -2.36 -12.52
N SER A 573 -26.37 -3.00 -11.77
CA SER A 573 -24.93 -3.02 -12.03
C SER A 573 -24.44 -4.29 -12.74
N LYS A 574 -25.28 -5.34 -12.81
CA LYS A 574 -24.97 -6.55 -13.59
C LYS A 574 -24.74 -6.23 -15.09
N ASP A 575 -23.81 -6.95 -15.71
CA ASP A 575 -23.38 -6.81 -17.11
C ASP A 575 -22.89 -5.39 -17.51
N LYS A 576 -22.31 -4.65 -16.55
CA LYS A 576 -21.72 -3.33 -16.77
C LYS A 576 -20.28 -3.26 -16.23
N ASP A 577 -19.52 -2.31 -16.75
CA ASP A 577 -18.20 -1.99 -16.22
C ASP A 577 -18.32 -1.54 -14.76
N VAL A 578 -17.48 -2.10 -13.89
CA VAL A 578 -17.45 -1.76 -12.47
C VAL A 578 -16.35 -0.73 -12.25
N ASN A 579 -16.70 0.37 -11.59
CA ASN A 579 -15.82 1.51 -11.39
C ASN A 579 -15.53 1.70 -9.90
N PHE A 580 -14.25 1.76 -9.56
CA PHE A 580 -13.75 2.09 -8.23
C PHE A 580 -13.14 3.49 -8.26
N THR A 581 -13.49 4.31 -7.27
CA THR A 581 -12.98 5.69 -7.17
C THR A 581 -11.71 5.68 -6.35
N LEU A 582 -10.59 6.13 -6.95
CA LEU A 582 -9.32 6.27 -6.25
C LEU A 582 -9.23 7.73 -5.77
N ASN A 583 -9.79 8.01 -4.59
CA ASN A 583 -9.87 9.36 -4.04
C ASN A 583 -8.48 9.98 -3.76
N ALA A 584 -8.43 11.27 -3.43
CA ALA A 584 -7.15 11.97 -3.20
C ALA A 584 -6.30 11.34 -2.08
N THR A 585 -6.94 10.75 -1.06
CA THR A 585 -6.25 10.00 0.00
C THR A 585 -5.58 8.75 -0.57
N PHE A 586 -6.30 7.97 -1.40
CA PHE A 586 -5.75 6.79 -2.07
C PHE A 586 -4.57 7.17 -2.97
N VAL A 587 -4.66 8.27 -3.71
CA VAL A 587 -3.55 8.77 -4.54
C VAL A 587 -2.35 9.10 -3.67
N ALA A 588 -2.54 9.81 -2.56
CA ALA A 588 -1.46 10.19 -1.65
C ALA A 588 -0.83 8.99 -0.91
N GLU A 589 -1.60 7.94 -0.60
CA GLU A 589 -1.16 6.80 0.22
C GLU A 589 -0.65 5.61 -0.61
N HIS A 590 -1.20 5.38 -1.81
CA HIS A 590 -0.95 4.17 -2.59
C HIS A 590 -0.39 4.42 -4.00
N ILE A 591 -0.41 5.67 -4.49
CA ILE A 591 0.16 6.02 -5.79
C ILE A 591 1.43 6.84 -5.60
N GLU A 592 1.34 8.00 -4.97
CA GLU A 592 2.45 8.96 -4.81
C GLU A 592 3.73 8.37 -4.20
N PRO A 593 3.66 7.52 -3.15
CA PRO A 593 4.86 6.94 -2.55
C PRO A 593 5.60 5.96 -3.45
N ASN A 594 4.96 5.46 -4.52
CA ASN A 594 5.54 4.54 -5.48
C ASN A 594 6.27 5.26 -6.64
N ARG A 595 6.55 6.57 -6.56
CA ARG A 595 7.30 7.27 -7.63
C ARG A 595 8.64 6.58 -7.96
N GLY A 596 8.86 6.32 -9.25
CA GLY A 596 10.01 5.59 -9.78
C GLY A 596 9.96 4.07 -9.57
N LYS A 597 8.84 3.55 -9.07
CA LYS A 597 8.60 2.14 -8.76
C LYS A 597 7.40 1.60 -9.54
N LYS A 598 7.26 0.28 -9.55
CA LYS A 598 6.16 -0.38 -10.26
C LYS A 598 4.92 -0.49 -9.38
N VAL A 599 3.78 -0.43 -10.05
CA VAL A 599 2.47 -0.76 -9.51
C VAL A 599 1.86 -1.84 -10.41
N THR A 600 1.24 -2.82 -9.77
CA THR A 600 0.49 -3.88 -10.44
C THR A 600 -0.96 -3.85 -9.97
N VAL A 601 -1.88 -4.04 -10.90
CA VAL A 601 -3.32 -3.94 -10.65
C VAL A 601 -4.02 -5.08 -11.36
N SER A 602 -4.85 -5.83 -10.65
CA SER A 602 -5.71 -6.87 -11.21
C SER A 602 -7.09 -6.81 -10.56
N TYR A 603 -8.03 -7.60 -11.07
CA TYR A 603 -9.33 -7.80 -10.44
C TYR A 603 -9.81 -9.23 -10.62
N ARG A 604 -10.70 -9.65 -9.71
CA ARG A 604 -11.38 -10.94 -9.75
C ARG A 604 -12.89 -10.76 -9.65
N ILE A 605 -13.63 -11.73 -10.19
CA ILE A 605 -15.09 -11.79 -10.09
C ILE A 605 -15.46 -13.13 -9.46
N TRP A 606 -16.00 -13.09 -8.25
CA TRP A 606 -16.64 -14.25 -7.62
C TRP A 606 -18.08 -14.37 -8.12
N ARG A 607 -18.48 -15.58 -8.52
CA ARG A 607 -19.76 -15.90 -9.14
C ARG A 607 -20.71 -16.50 -8.13
N ALA A 608 -21.78 -15.78 -7.79
CA ALA A 608 -22.73 -16.24 -6.77
C ALA A 608 -23.44 -17.55 -7.16
N ALA A 609 -23.69 -17.74 -8.45
CA ALA A 609 -24.44 -18.90 -8.94
C ALA A 609 -23.63 -20.20 -8.98
N THR A 610 -22.30 -20.13 -9.17
CA THR A 610 -21.43 -21.30 -9.36
C THR A 610 -20.38 -21.46 -8.27
N ASN A 611 -20.23 -20.45 -7.39
CA ASN A 611 -19.16 -20.35 -6.41
C ASN A 611 -17.74 -20.40 -7.04
N GLU A 612 -17.62 -20.00 -8.30
CA GLU A 612 -16.34 -19.93 -9.03
C GLU A 612 -15.77 -18.50 -9.02
N THR A 613 -14.46 -18.37 -9.18
CA THR A 613 -13.79 -17.07 -9.33
C THR A 613 -13.11 -16.94 -10.69
N SER A 614 -13.39 -15.86 -11.42
CA SER A 614 -12.68 -15.49 -12.66
C SER A 614 -11.62 -14.43 -12.37
N TYR A 615 -10.43 -14.56 -12.94
CA TYR A 615 -9.30 -13.63 -12.72
C TYR A 615 -8.95 -12.82 -13.97
N SER A 616 -8.49 -11.58 -13.76
CA SER A 616 -8.02 -10.69 -14.82
C SER A 616 -6.55 -10.83 -15.15
N ASN A 617 -6.20 -10.44 -16.37
CA ASN A 617 -4.83 -10.06 -16.67
C ASN A 617 -4.38 -8.92 -15.75
N VAL A 618 -3.10 -8.93 -15.38
CA VAL A 618 -2.50 -7.89 -14.56
C VAL A 618 -2.16 -6.69 -15.45
N LEU A 619 -2.52 -5.49 -15.02
CA LEU A 619 -1.99 -4.24 -15.54
C LEU A 619 -0.76 -3.84 -14.72
N GLU A 620 0.39 -3.71 -15.35
CA GLU A 620 1.62 -3.22 -14.73
C GLU A 620 1.98 -1.84 -15.32
N PHE A 621 2.30 -0.88 -14.46
CA PHE A 621 2.81 0.43 -14.86
C PHE A 621 3.76 1.03 -13.82
N GLY A 622 4.65 1.92 -14.25
CA GLY A 622 5.48 2.72 -13.35
C GLY A 622 4.75 3.96 -12.85
N VAL A 623 4.95 4.36 -11.60
CA VAL A 623 4.45 5.65 -11.11
C VAL A 623 5.51 6.72 -11.32
N GLY A 624 5.14 7.82 -11.98
CA GLY A 624 6.06 8.85 -12.43
C GLY A 624 6.89 8.43 -13.65
N GLN A 625 7.67 9.36 -14.20
CA GLN A 625 8.45 9.10 -15.40
C GLN A 625 9.66 8.19 -15.12
N ALA A 626 9.72 7.06 -15.82
CA ALA A 626 10.88 6.18 -15.84
C ALA A 626 12.13 6.93 -16.37
N ILE A 627 13.30 6.64 -15.82
CA ILE A 627 14.55 7.19 -16.36
C ILE A 627 14.73 6.73 -17.80
N GLY A 628 15.03 7.64 -18.70
CA GLY A 628 15.25 7.30 -20.11
C GLY A 628 16.49 6.41 -20.28
N SER A 629 16.40 5.46 -21.22
CA SER A 629 17.54 4.72 -21.74
C SER A 629 18.17 5.47 -22.91
N GLY A 630 19.47 5.25 -23.14
CA GLY A 630 20.19 5.93 -24.21
C GLY A 630 21.59 6.41 -23.87
N ASN A 631 22.33 6.83 -24.91
CA ASN A 631 23.68 7.36 -24.74
C ASN A 631 23.61 8.82 -24.25
N LEU A 632 23.66 9.00 -22.93
CA LEU A 632 23.52 10.31 -22.30
C LEU A 632 24.50 11.37 -22.83
N LYS A 633 23.93 12.47 -23.35
CA LYS A 633 24.56 13.74 -23.74
C LYS A 633 23.94 14.87 -22.94
N VAL A 634 24.74 15.61 -22.18
CA VAL A 634 24.27 16.80 -21.44
C VAL A 634 24.85 18.05 -22.09
N MET A 635 24.01 19.06 -22.30
CA MET A 635 24.39 20.35 -22.90
C MET A 635 23.94 21.52 -22.03
N GLY A 636 24.63 22.65 -22.17
CA GLY A 636 24.42 23.87 -21.39
C GLY A 636 25.63 24.16 -20.49
N ALA A 637 25.98 25.43 -20.32
CA ALA A 637 27.04 25.81 -19.40
C ALA A 637 26.59 25.65 -17.95
N ARG A 638 27.49 25.16 -17.11
CA ARG A 638 27.36 25.30 -15.65
C ARG A 638 27.31 26.78 -15.30
N PHE A 639 26.38 27.15 -14.42
CA PHE A 639 26.18 28.55 -14.04
C PHE A 639 27.43 29.06 -13.32
N ASN A 640 27.78 30.34 -13.49
CA ASN A 640 28.86 30.94 -12.71
C ASN A 640 28.31 32.06 -11.84
N CYS A 641 28.09 31.76 -10.56
CA CYS A 641 27.54 32.73 -9.60
C CYS A 641 28.56 33.77 -9.11
N HIS A 642 29.81 33.68 -9.59
CA HIS A 642 30.94 34.46 -9.10
C HIS A 642 31.54 35.39 -10.16
N THR A 643 30.91 35.46 -11.33
CA THR A 643 31.29 36.39 -12.39
C THR A 643 30.60 37.74 -12.23
N TYR A 644 31.30 38.78 -12.64
CA TYR A 644 30.66 40.05 -12.92
C TYR A 644 29.56 39.87 -13.98
N GLY A 645 28.37 40.38 -13.67
CA GLY A 645 27.50 40.94 -14.69
C GLY A 645 26.01 40.73 -14.43
N HIS A 646 25.28 41.82 -14.58
CA HIS A 646 23.82 41.88 -14.72
C HIS A 646 23.38 41.36 -16.11
N ILE A 647 24.13 40.37 -16.62
CA ILE A 647 23.90 39.61 -17.84
C ILE A 647 23.58 38.18 -17.38
N GLY A 648 22.37 37.75 -17.67
CA GLY A 648 21.84 36.49 -17.21
C GLY A 648 22.40 35.37 -18.07
N ALA A 649 23.41 34.67 -17.56
CA ALA A 649 23.79 33.37 -18.09
C ALA A 649 22.64 32.38 -17.88
N SER A 650 22.43 31.49 -18.85
CA SER A 650 21.51 30.36 -18.67
C SER A 650 21.91 29.57 -17.43
N ARG A 651 20.90 29.18 -16.63
CA ARG A 651 21.08 28.32 -15.46
C ARG A 651 20.62 26.90 -15.71
N VAL A 652 20.22 26.59 -16.93
CA VAL A 652 19.54 25.35 -17.25
C VAL A 652 20.42 24.47 -18.12
N LEU A 653 20.70 23.27 -17.63
CA LEU A 653 21.29 22.18 -18.41
C LEU A 653 20.18 21.28 -18.97
N SER A 654 20.46 20.58 -20.05
CA SER A 654 19.49 19.68 -20.70
C SER A 654 20.15 18.36 -21.08
N ALA A 655 19.44 17.26 -20.85
CA ALA A 655 19.87 15.90 -21.19
C ALA A 655 19.19 15.40 -22.47
N PHE A 656 19.97 14.75 -23.32
CA PHE A 656 19.55 14.19 -24.59
C PHE A 656 20.17 12.83 -24.81
N ASP A 657 19.57 12.03 -25.68
CA ASP A 657 20.24 10.89 -26.30
C ASP A 657 21.21 11.41 -27.37
N ALA A 658 22.48 11.01 -27.28
CA ALA A 658 23.51 11.44 -28.21
C ALA A 658 23.30 10.95 -29.65
N THR A 659 22.49 9.91 -29.84
CA THR A 659 22.22 9.26 -31.13
C THR A 659 20.97 9.82 -31.79
N THR A 660 19.88 9.98 -31.03
CA THR A 660 18.58 10.44 -31.54
C THR A 660 18.34 11.95 -31.39
N GLU A 661 19.17 12.61 -30.57
CA GLU A 661 19.04 14.01 -30.15
C GLU A 661 17.71 14.35 -29.45
N GLN A 662 16.94 13.32 -29.06
CA GLN A 662 15.71 13.49 -28.30
C GLN A 662 16.04 13.74 -26.82
N PRO A 663 15.24 14.56 -26.11
CA PRO A 663 15.37 14.72 -24.67
C PRO A 663 15.32 13.38 -23.94
N ILE A 664 16.16 13.21 -22.92
CA ILE A 664 16.14 12.04 -22.02
C ILE A 664 15.71 12.51 -20.63
N GLU A 665 14.76 11.79 -20.03
CA GLU A 665 14.46 11.89 -18.60
C GLU A 665 15.63 11.32 -17.78
N ALA A 666 16.56 12.20 -17.42
CA ALA A 666 17.77 11.84 -16.70
C ALA A 666 17.58 12.10 -15.20
N GLN A 667 18.32 11.36 -14.38
CA GLN A 667 18.44 11.64 -12.96
C GLN A 667 19.63 12.56 -12.69
N TRP A 668 19.39 13.60 -11.89
CA TRP A 668 20.34 14.66 -11.55
C TRP A 668 20.51 14.75 -10.05
N LYS A 669 21.74 15.01 -9.59
CA LYS A 669 22.01 15.40 -8.21
C LYS A 669 23.37 16.07 -8.05
N TYR A 670 23.50 16.99 -7.11
CA TYR A 670 24.82 17.45 -6.68
C TYR A 670 25.54 16.38 -5.86
N ALA A 671 26.85 16.50 -5.73
CA ALA A 671 27.66 15.56 -4.95
C ALA A 671 27.20 15.43 -3.49
N THR A 672 26.62 16.49 -2.91
CA THR A 672 26.12 16.52 -1.54
C THR A 672 24.66 16.04 -1.37
N ASP A 673 23.92 15.88 -2.46
CA ASP A 673 22.53 15.45 -2.43
C ASP A 673 22.42 13.94 -2.14
N THR A 674 21.48 13.56 -1.26
CA THR A 674 21.17 12.15 -0.96
C THR A 674 20.30 11.55 -2.05
N GLU A 675 19.30 12.31 -2.52
CA GLU A 675 18.29 11.86 -3.49
C GLU A 675 18.63 12.26 -4.93
N TRP A 676 18.12 11.49 -5.88
CA TRP A 676 18.16 11.81 -7.31
C TRP A 676 16.85 12.48 -7.73
N THR A 677 16.94 13.51 -8.57
CA THR A 677 15.78 14.15 -9.18
C THR A 677 15.69 13.76 -10.65
N THR A 678 14.57 13.21 -11.12
CA THR A 678 14.36 12.91 -12.54
C THR A 678 13.82 14.13 -13.28
N ALA A 679 14.48 14.52 -14.38
CA ALA A 679 14.03 15.58 -15.27
C ALA A 679 14.77 15.51 -16.63
N THR A 680 14.20 16.08 -17.68
CA THR A 680 14.92 16.38 -18.94
C THR A 680 15.84 17.60 -18.85
N THR A 681 15.59 18.51 -17.90
CA THR A 681 16.39 19.73 -17.69
C THR A 681 16.69 19.96 -16.22
N TRP A 682 17.82 20.58 -15.92
CA TRP A 682 18.27 20.85 -14.56
C TRP A 682 18.63 22.32 -14.35
N THR A 683 18.10 22.93 -13.28
CA THR A 683 18.46 24.29 -12.88
C THR A 683 19.67 24.26 -11.93
N ASP A 684 20.80 24.79 -12.40
CA ASP A 684 22.08 24.83 -11.68
C ASP A 684 22.08 25.90 -10.57
N THR A 685 21.55 25.51 -9.42
CA THR A 685 21.47 26.27 -8.17
C THR A 685 22.73 26.24 -7.33
N THR A 686 23.57 25.21 -7.46
CA THR A 686 24.79 24.98 -6.67
C THR A 686 25.99 24.74 -7.59
N PRO A 687 26.34 25.71 -8.47
CA PRO A 687 27.31 25.50 -9.54
C PRO A 687 28.74 25.20 -9.10
N GLN A 688 29.07 25.49 -7.85
CA GLN A 688 30.38 25.19 -7.27
C GLN A 688 30.60 23.69 -7.00
N GLU A 689 29.54 22.89 -6.98
CA GLU A 689 29.63 21.45 -6.80
C GLU A 689 29.62 20.73 -8.15
N SER A 690 30.27 19.56 -8.17
CA SER A 690 30.14 18.64 -9.30
C SER A 690 28.70 18.14 -9.42
N LEU A 691 28.17 18.11 -10.63
CA LEU A 691 26.79 17.70 -10.92
C LEU A 691 26.81 16.29 -11.53
N GLN A 692 26.17 15.34 -10.87
CA GLN A 692 26.04 13.97 -11.37
C GLN A 692 24.76 13.84 -12.18
N VAL A 693 24.85 13.18 -13.33
CA VAL A 693 23.73 12.97 -14.25
C VAL A 693 23.75 11.53 -14.75
N ARG A 694 22.61 10.83 -14.69
CA ARG A 694 22.51 9.45 -15.18
C ARG A 694 21.22 9.14 -15.94
N SER A 695 21.37 8.23 -16.90
CA SER A 695 20.31 7.48 -17.59
C SER A 695 20.31 6.05 -17.04
N SER A 696 19.46 5.15 -17.56
CA SER A 696 19.56 3.72 -17.22
C SER A 696 20.92 3.11 -17.61
N ASP A 697 21.56 3.65 -18.66
CA ASP A 697 22.70 2.99 -19.32
C ASP A 697 24.04 3.66 -19.00
N LYS A 698 24.02 4.91 -18.53
CA LYS A 698 25.22 5.74 -18.39
C LYS A 698 25.08 6.79 -17.31
N GLN A 699 26.15 6.97 -16.53
CA GLN A 699 26.33 8.08 -15.60
C GLN A 699 27.55 8.91 -15.99
N ILE A 700 27.40 10.24 -15.92
CA ILE A 700 28.48 11.20 -16.08
C ILE A 700 28.49 12.16 -14.89
N THR A 701 29.64 12.81 -14.67
CA THR A 701 29.76 13.91 -13.70
C THR A 701 30.29 15.12 -14.44
N LEU A 702 29.62 16.26 -14.29
CA LEU A 702 30.04 17.53 -14.88
C LEU A 702 30.96 18.28 -13.92
N ASN A 703 32.04 18.85 -14.45
CA ASN A 703 32.90 19.77 -13.68
C ASN A 703 32.07 21.01 -13.27
N PRO A 704 32.44 21.73 -12.19
CA PRO A 704 31.98 23.10 -11.96
C PRO A 704 32.28 24.04 -13.14
N ALA A 705 31.72 25.25 -13.13
CA ALA A 705 32.01 26.25 -14.16
C ALA A 705 33.53 26.56 -14.24
N ASN A 706 34.13 26.31 -15.40
CA ASN A 706 35.57 26.33 -15.60
C ASN A 706 36.04 27.34 -16.67
N ILE A 707 35.13 28.15 -17.20
CA ILE A 707 35.44 29.35 -17.99
C ILE A 707 34.74 30.53 -17.33
N ILE A 708 35.51 31.56 -16.98
CA ILE A 708 35.10 32.66 -16.12
C ILE A 708 35.43 33.98 -16.83
N GLY A 709 34.39 34.67 -17.30
CA GLY A 709 34.51 35.98 -17.94
C GLY A 709 34.54 37.15 -16.94
N ASN A 710 35.11 38.27 -17.36
CA ASN A 710 34.89 39.56 -16.73
C ASN A 710 34.54 40.63 -17.77
N GLY A 711 34.75 41.91 -17.49
CA GLY A 711 34.50 43.00 -18.45
C GLY A 711 35.37 42.93 -19.71
N HIS A 712 36.58 42.35 -19.62
CA HIS A 712 37.64 42.56 -20.62
C HIS A 712 38.57 41.36 -20.87
N SER A 713 38.29 40.21 -20.29
CA SER A 713 39.13 39.01 -20.35
C SER A 713 38.36 37.77 -19.93
N PHE A 714 39.01 36.62 -20.10
CA PHE A 714 38.56 35.33 -19.61
C PHE A 714 39.67 34.65 -18.81
N VAL A 715 39.24 33.80 -17.89
CA VAL A 715 40.07 32.84 -17.17
C VAL A 715 39.47 31.46 -17.39
N ALA A 716 40.30 30.50 -17.79
CA ALA A 716 39.93 29.09 -17.76
C ALA A 716 40.58 28.43 -16.53
N HIS A 717 39.76 27.78 -15.73
CA HIS A 717 40.19 26.88 -14.67
C HIS A 717 40.38 25.49 -15.28
N ARG A 718 41.62 25.02 -15.31
CA ARG A 718 41.98 23.78 -16.00
C ARG A 718 41.80 22.58 -15.09
N ASP A 719 41.64 21.41 -15.68
CA ASP A 719 41.45 20.13 -14.99
C ASP A 719 42.55 19.84 -13.95
N GLY A 720 43.76 20.39 -14.15
CA GLY A 720 44.89 20.24 -13.23
C GLY A 720 44.90 21.19 -12.02
N GLY A 721 43.82 21.95 -11.78
CA GLY A 721 43.67 22.84 -10.62
C GLY A 721 44.39 24.19 -10.73
N ASP A 722 44.88 24.55 -11.92
CA ASP A 722 45.49 25.84 -12.20
C ASP A 722 44.67 26.67 -13.18
N VAL A 723 45.08 27.92 -13.40
CA VAL A 723 44.35 28.88 -14.22
C VAL A 723 45.19 29.41 -15.37
N ILE A 724 44.54 29.66 -16.50
CA ILE A 724 45.10 30.39 -17.64
C ILE A 724 44.16 31.55 -17.99
N ALA A 725 44.71 32.69 -18.40
CA ALA A 725 43.93 33.87 -18.76
C ALA A 725 44.32 34.41 -20.12
N TRP A 726 43.38 35.08 -20.79
CA TRP A 726 43.60 35.81 -22.03
C TRP A 726 42.67 37.01 -22.14
N GLY A 727 42.96 37.91 -23.09
CA GLY A 727 42.27 39.19 -23.26
C GLY A 727 43.14 40.35 -22.77
N ASN A 728 42.52 41.37 -22.20
CA ASN A 728 43.24 42.57 -21.79
C ASN A 728 44.12 42.32 -20.56
N ALA A 729 45.44 42.49 -20.71
CA ALA A 729 46.41 42.17 -19.67
C ALA A 729 46.21 42.94 -18.35
N ASP A 730 45.89 44.23 -18.43
CA ASP A 730 45.70 45.09 -17.25
C ASP A 730 44.41 44.76 -16.48
N ASN A 731 43.45 44.14 -17.16
CA ASN A 731 42.14 43.81 -16.61
C ASN A 731 41.95 42.31 -16.34
N GLY A 732 43.04 41.59 -16.07
CA GLY A 732 42.99 40.18 -15.66
C GLY A 732 43.39 39.16 -16.72
N GLY A 733 43.60 39.58 -17.98
CA GLY A 733 44.02 38.71 -19.08
C GLY A 733 45.46 38.19 -18.99
N LYS A 734 46.22 38.56 -17.95
CA LYS A 734 47.58 38.08 -17.69
C LYS A 734 47.72 37.61 -16.23
N ILE A 735 48.01 36.33 -16.04
CA ILE A 735 48.26 35.74 -14.73
C ILE A 735 49.64 36.17 -14.20
N PRO A 736 49.75 36.70 -12.96
CA PRO A 736 51.03 36.98 -12.33
C PRO A 736 51.90 35.73 -12.13
N PRO A 737 53.25 35.82 -12.23
CA PRO A 737 54.15 34.67 -12.06
C PRO A 737 53.98 33.91 -10.74
N ALA A 738 53.56 34.58 -9.67
CA ALA A 738 53.32 33.95 -8.36
C ALA A 738 52.08 33.04 -8.34
N ILE A 739 51.14 33.22 -9.28
CA ILE A 739 49.88 32.46 -9.36
C ILE A 739 50.01 31.27 -10.32
N ILE A 740 50.83 31.40 -11.37
CA ILE A 740 51.06 30.34 -12.39
C ILE A 740 51.39 28.94 -11.80
N PRO A 741 52.22 28.78 -10.75
CA PRO A 741 52.55 27.45 -10.23
C PRO A 741 51.47 26.84 -9.34
N LEU A 742 50.41 27.56 -8.99
CA LEU A 742 49.36 27.07 -8.09
C LEU A 742 48.51 26.01 -8.80
N LYS A 743 48.26 24.90 -8.11
CA LYS A 743 47.50 23.73 -8.61
C LYS A 743 46.30 23.38 -7.73
N ASP A 744 46.02 24.22 -6.75
CA ASP A 744 45.02 24.02 -5.71
C ASP A 744 43.94 25.10 -5.76
N ILE A 745 43.74 25.73 -6.92
CA ILE A 745 42.63 26.68 -7.12
C ILE A 745 41.34 25.87 -7.21
N VAL A 746 40.29 26.35 -6.53
CA VAL A 746 38.97 25.68 -6.49
C VAL A 746 37.84 26.57 -6.99
N GLU A 747 38.04 27.88 -6.99
CA GLU A 747 37.01 28.86 -7.35
C GLU A 747 37.69 30.12 -7.89
N VAL A 748 37.13 30.69 -8.95
CA VAL A 748 37.57 31.97 -9.52
C VAL A 748 36.36 32.90 -9.64
N SER A 749 36.50 34.08 -9.03
CA SER A 749 35.50 35.14 -9.03
C SER A 749 36.05 36.35 -9.79
N SER A 750 35.17 37.19 -10.33
CA SER A 750 35.58 38.41 -11.05
C SER A 750 34.81 39.66 -10.62
N THR A 751 35.50 40.80 -10.67
CA THR A 751 34.85 42.11 -10.84
C THR A 751 34.83 42.47 -12.32
N TYR A 752 34.50 43.71 -12.69
CA TYR A 752 34.57 44.11 -14.10
C TYR A 752 36.00 43.99 -14.69
N THR A 753 37.04 44.18 -13.87
CA THR A 753 38.43 44.36 -14.35
C THR A 753 39.48 43.62 -13.50
N ALA A 754 39.07 42.80 -12.53
CA ALA A 754 39.97 42.01 -11.70
C ALA A 754 39.41 40.60 -11.43
N TYR A 755 40.28 39.71 -10.97
CA TYR A 755 39.93 38.35 -10.56
C TYR A 755 40.45 38.05 -9.16
N ALA A 756 39.73 37.16 -8.47
CA ALA A 756 40.12 36.56 -7.21
C ALA A 756 39.99 35.04 -7.34
N ALA A 757 41.05 34.30 -7.05
CA ALA A 757 41.04 32.85 -7.04
C ALA A 757 41.20 32.32 -5.61
N ARG A 758 40.24 31.50 -5.17
CA ARG A 758 40.28 30.82 -3.87
C ARG A 758 40.93 29.45 -4.04
N ARG A 759 41.76 29.10 -3.06
CA ARG A 759 42.51 27.84 -2.96
C ARG A 759 41.79 26.85 -2.05
N THR A 760 42.11 25.56 -2.14
CA THR A 760 41.52 24.47 -1.34
C THR A 760 41.50 24.78 0.17
N HIS A 761 42.59 25.34 0.70
CA HIS A 761 42.74 25.70 2.11
C HIS A 761 42.18 27.10 2.47
N GLY A 762 41.33 27.67 1.63
CA GLY A 762 40.64 28.94 1.87
C GLY A 762 41.48 30.20 1.68
N ALA A 763 42.71 30.09 1.17
CA ALA A 763 43.47 31.29 0.81
C ALA A 763 43.02 31.89 -0.53
N VAL A 764 43.16 33.20 -0.69
CA VAL A 764 42.75 33.94 -1.90
C VAL A 764 43.95 34.64 -2.51
N VAL A 765 44.09 34.55 -3.83
CA VAL A 765 45.03 35.34 -4.63
C VAL A 765 44.25 36.21 -5.62
N VAL A 766 44.72 37.43 -5.85
CA VAL A 766 44.03 38.42 -6.72
C VAL A 766 44.96 38.95 -7.80
N TRP A 767 44.39 39.39 -8.93
CA TRP A 767 45.12 40.08 -9.99
C TRP A 767 44.18 40.90 -10.89
N GLY A 768 44.76 41.73 -11.77
CA GLY A 768 44.05 42.68 -12.62
C GLY A 768 44.11 44.09 -12.05
N ALA A 769 43.10 44.92 -12.32
CA ALA A 769 43.11 46.31 -11.91
C ALA A 769 43.06 46.45 -10.37
N ALA A 770 44.09 47.05 -9.78
CA ALA A 770 44.22 47.22 -8.32
C ALA A 770 43.01 47.94 -7.70
N TYR A 771 42.55 49.02 -8.35
CA TYR A 771 41.38 49.80 -7.91
C TYR A 771 40.08 48.98 -7.87
N SER A 772 39.99 47.90 -8.65
CA SER A 772 38.83 47.02 -8.74
C SER A 772 39.00 45.71 -7.95
N GLY A 773 39.90 45.70 -6.97
CA GLY A 773 40.15 44.55 -6.10
C GLY A 773 41.24 43.60 -6.58
N GLY A 774 42.03 43.98 -7.60
CA GLY A 774 43.25 43.28 -8.00
C GLY A 774 44.40 43.40 -6.98
N ASP A 775 44.17 44.11 -5.88
CA ASP A 775 45.02 44.19 -4.68
C ASP A 775 44.12 44.10 -3.44
N MET A 776 44.46 43.23 -2.49
CA MET A 776 43.71 43.02 -1.23
C MET A 776 44.08 44.03 -0.13
N GLY A 777 45.12 44.84 -0.32
CA GLY A 777 45.58 45.81 0.68
C GLY A 777 45.86 45.14 2.03
N SER A 778 45.16 45.57 3.08
CA SER A 778 45.31 45.03 4.44
C SER A 778 44.41 43.83 4.76
N VAL A 779 43.59 43.36 3.81
CA VAL A 779 42.70 42.21 4.07
C VAL A 779 43.52 40.93 4.14
N VAL A 780 43.37 40.18 5.23
CA VAL A 780 44.06 38.90 5.42
C VAL A 780 43.55 37.88 4.40
N PRO A 781 44.43 37.27 3.57
CA PRO A 781 44.02 36.46 2.43
C PRO A 781 43.73 34.99 2.77
N SER A 782 43.45 34.61 4.03
CA SER A 782 43.19 33.22 4.47
C SER A 782 41.72 32.96 4.86
N ASP A 783 41.34 31.71 5.14
CA ASP A 783 40.06 31.36 5.78
C ASP A 783 38.79 31.76 5.03
N PHE A 784 38.85 32.00 3.72
CA PHE A 784 37.67 32.26 2.91
C PHE A 784 36.96 30.95 2.56
N VAL A 785 35.63 30.97 2.63
CA VAL A 785 34.76 29.94 2.06
C VAL A 785 34.21 30.37 0.71
N ARG A 786 34.05 31.68 0.47
CA ARG A 786 33.47 32.24 -0.75
C ARG A 786 34.03 33.62 -1.04
N VAL A 787 34.13 33.97 -2.31
CA VAL A 787 34.43 35.33 -2.79
C VAL A 787 33.43 35.69 -3.89
N VAL A 788 32.90 36.90 -3.87
CA VAL A 788 32.00 37.43 -4.90
C VAL A 788 32.45 38.83 -5.29
N GLY A 789 32.30 39.19 -6.57
CA GLY A 789 32.69 40.50 -7.10
C GLY A 789 31.50 41.26 -7.69
N ASN A 790 31.43 42.57 -7.41
CA ASN A 790 30.58 43.50 -8.15
C ASN A 790 31.40 44.23 -9.24
N MET A 791 30.96 45.38 -9.77
CA MET A 791 31.71 46.11 -10.81
C MET A 791 33.16 46.44 -10.41
N ALA A 792 33.42 46.76 -9.14
CA ALA A 792 34.71 47.32 -8.72
C ALA A 792 35.22 46.80 -7.37
N THR A 793 34.52 45.86 -6.74
CA THR A 793 34.77 45.48 -5.36
C THR A 793 34.52 44.00 -5.18
N PHE A 794 35.37 43.34 -4.39
CA PHE A 794 35.11 41.99 -3.91
C PHE A 794 34.60 42.01 -2.46
N ALA A 795 33.71 41.08 -2.15
CA ALA A 795 33.34 40.70 -0.80
C ALA A 795 33.61 39.21 -0.62
N GLY A 796 34.13 38.82 0.52
CA GLY A 796 34.39 37.42 0.86
C GLY A 796 33.77 37.03 2.18
N LEU A 797 33.26 35.81 2.22
CA LEU A 797 32.75 35.16 3.42
C LEU A 797 33.86 34.28 3.99
N LYS A 798 34.18 34.46 5.27
CA LYS A 798 35.17 33.67 6.01
C LYS A 798 34.52 32.44 6.64
N ASN A 799 35.32 31.44 7.03
CA ASN A 799 34.91 30.25 7.78
C ASN A 799 34.11 30.58 9.06
N ALA A 800 34.40 31.72 9.69
CA ALA A 800 33.67 32.21 10.87
C ALA A 800 32.33 32.91 10.54
N SER A 801 31.80 32.71 9.33
CA SER A 801 30.60 33.40 8.80
C SER A 801 30.70 34.93 8.88
N GLN A 802 31.92 35.46 8.81
CA GLN A 802 32.24 36.88 8.83
C GLN A 802 32.43 37.39 7.40
N VAL A 803 31.92 38.58 7.10
CA VAL A 803 32.11 39.27 5.82
C VAL A 803 33.30 40.22 5.89
N VAL A 804 34.15 40.19 4.86
CA VAL A 804 35.18 41.18 4.58
C VAL A 804 35.05 41.66 3.14
N ALA A 805 35.49 42.88 2.83
CA ALA A 805 35.47 43.43 1.47
C ALA A 805 36.76 44.19 1.16
N TRP A 806 37.09 44.31 -0.13
CA TRP A 806 38.22 45.10 -0.63
C TRP A 806 37.99 45.55 -2.08
N GLY A 807 38.75 46.55 -2.51
CA GLY A 807 38.57 47.21 -3.81
C GLY A 807 37.98 48.60 -3.62
N HIS A 808 37.14 49.05 -4.55
CA HIS A 808 36.68 50.43 -4.54
C HIS A 808 35.75 50.75 -3.35
N GLU A 809 35.99 51.88 -2.67
CA GLU A 809 35.23 52.30 -1.48
C GLU A 809 33.73 52.48 -1.75
N ILE A 810 33.36 53.23 -2.80
CA ILE A 810 31.93 53.47 -3.14
C ILE A 810 31.22 52.16 -3.51
N GLY A 811 31.96 51.19 -4.06
CA GLY A 811 31.44 49.87 -4.39
C GLY A 811 31.26 48.95 -3.20
N GLY A 812 31.42 49.43 -1.96
CA GLY A 812 31.31 48.63 -0.75
C GLY A 812 32.61 47.95 -0.34
N GLY A 813 33.77 48.51 -0.74
CA GLY A 813 35.09 48.00 -0.36
C GLY A 813 35.37 48.06 1.14
N THR A 814 34.57 48.83 1.87
CA THR A 814 34.57 48.89 3.33
C THR A 814 33.25 48.37 3.85
N VAL A 815 33.30 47.32 4.68
CA VAL A 815 32.11 46.74 5.34
C VAL A 815 31.77 47.58 6.58
N PRO A 816 30.51 48.06 6.74
CA PRO A 816 30.09 48.74 7.97
C PRO A 816 30.31 47.88 9.22
N THR A 817 30.72 48.47 10.34
CA THR A 817 31.05 47.75 11.58
C THR A 817 29.93 46.80 12.03
N ALA A 818 28.68 47.27 11.99
CA ALA A 818 27.52 46.47 12.38
C ALA A 818 27.34 45.19 11.53
N ILE A 819 27.80 45.20 10.27
CA ILE A 819 27.76 44.03 9.37
C ILE A 819 29.03 43.18 9.56
N ALA A 820 30.20 43.81 9.73
CA ALA A 820 31.48 43.14 9.93
C ALA A 820 31.56 42.33 11.24
N GLU A 821 30.73 42.68 12.24
CA GLU A 821 30.58 41.97 13.52
C GLU A 821 29.65 40.76 13.45
N LEU A 822 28.85 40.60 12.39
CA LEU A 822 27.97 39.45 12.22
C LEU A 822 28.77 38.16 12.02
N ARG A 823 28.25 37.06 12.57
CA ARG A 823 28.83 35.71 12.52
C ARG A 823 27.82 34.66 12.07
N ASP A 824 26.76 35.11 11.41
CA ASP A 824 25.66 34.28 10.93
C ASP A 824 25.34 34.53 9.45
N ILE A 825 26.26 35.15 8.69
CA ILE A 825 26.07 35.37 7.26
C ILE A 825 26.25 34.06 6.50
N VAL A 826 25.28 33.71 5.66
CA VAL A 826 25.26 32.46 4.89
C VAL A 826 25.42 32.67 3.38
N ARG A 827 25.11 33.88 2.88
CA ARG A 827 25.17 34.20 1.45
C ARG A 827 25.44 35.68 1.23
N ILE A 828 26.23 36.01 0.21
CA ILE A 828 26.45 37.37 -0.29
C ILE A 828 25.97 37.42 -1.74
N VAL A 829 25.20 38.44 -2.09
CA VAL A 829 24.66 38.74 -3.42
C VAL A 829 25.11 40.14 -3.82
N VAL A 830 25.39 40.33 -5.11
CA VAL A 830 25.97 41.56 -5.65
C VAL A 830 24.98 42.31 -6.53
N SER A 831 24.98 43.65 -6.46
CA SER A 831 24.48 44.53 -7.52
C SER A 831 25.67 45.18 -8.24
N GLY A 832 25.51 46.28 -8.99
CA GLY A 832 26.61 46.94 -9.68
C GLY A 832 27.69 47.47 -8.72
N PHE A 833 27.29 48.23 -7.70
CA PHE A 833 28.20 48.84 -6.69
C PHE A 833 27.71 48.65 -5.25
N ALA A 834 26.86 47.65 -4.99
CA ALA A 834 26.43 47.31 -3.65
C ALA A 834 26.38 45.80 -3.44
N PHE A 835 26.26 45.41 -2.18
CA PHE A 835 26.13 44.04 -1.73
C PHE A 835 24.90 43.91 -0.83
N ALA A 836 24.26 42.75 -0.90
CA ALA A 836 23.27 42.28 0.06
C ALA A 836 23.77 40.95 0.65
N ALA A 837 23.67 40.77 1.96
CA ALA A 837 24.03 39.53 2.61
C ALA A 837 22.85 38.97 3.41
N GLN A 838 22.62 37.67 3.24
CA GLN A 838 21.58 36.94 3.94
C GLN A 838 22.16 36.29 5.19
N ARG A 839 21.45 36.46 6.31
CA ARG A 839 21.77 35.86 7.60
C ARG A 839 21.09 34.50 7.75
N ALA A 840 21.60 33.65 8.63
CA ALA A 840 21.00 32.36 8.99
C ALA A 840 19.59 32.51 9.57
N THR A 841 19.26 33.69 10.11
CA THR A 841 17.90 34.06 10.56
C THR A 841 16.91 34.33 9.41
N GLY A 842 17.39 34.29 8.15
CA GLY A 842 16.63 34.67 6.97
C GLY A 842 16.55 36.18 6.70
N GLN A 843 17.06 37.02 7.61
CA GLN A 843 17.15 38.47 7.42
C GLN A 843 18.23 38.87 6.43
N VAL A 844 18.12 40.08 5.89
CA VAL A 844 19.06 40.65 4.93
C VAL A 844 19.70 41.91 5.50
N VAL A 845 20.97 42.12 5.19
CA VAL A 845 21.70 43.38 5.39
C VAL A 845 22.30 43.83 4.06
N ALA A 846 22.49 45.13 3.84
CA ALA A 846 23.08 45.66 2.61
C ALA A 846 24.11 46.74 2.90
N TRP A 847 25.09 46.90 2.00
CA TRP A 847 26.10 47.96 2.05
C TRP A 847 26.66 48.28 0.66
N GLY A 848 27.41 49.37 0.52
CA GLY A 848 27.91 49.90 -0.76
C GLY A 848 27.17 51.18 -1.15
N ASP A 849 27.06 51.49 -2.44
CA ASP A 849 26.40 52.72 -2.90
C ASP A 849 24.91 52.72 -2.47
N PRO A 850 24.47 53.67 -1.63
CA PRO A 850 23.09 53.72 -1.15
C PRO A 850 22.06 53.84 -2.26
N ARG A 851 22.42 54.46 -3.40
CA ARG A 851 21.52 54.67 -4.55
C ARG A 851 21.29 53.40 -5.36
N LEU A 852 22.19 52.42 -5.22
CA LEU A 852 22.24 51.19 -6.01
C LEU A 852 21.94 49.94 -5.16
N GLY A 853 21.20 50.14 -4.06
CA GLY A 853 20.75 49.07 -3.17
C GLY A 853 21.61 48.85 -1.91
N GLY A 854 22.64 49.69 -1.69
CA GLY A 854 23.48 49.62 -0.49
C GLY A 854 22.78 50.06 0.80
N ASN A 855 21.60 50.68 0.71
CA ASN A 855 20.75 50.99 1.85
C ASN A 855 19.49 50.11 1.80
N LEU A 856 19.30 49.25 2.81
CA LEU A 856 18.15 48.34 2.88
C LEU A 856 16.98 49.03 3.62
N PRO A 857 15.78 49.09 3.03
CA PRO A 857 14.58 49.58 3.71
C PRO A 857 14.28 48.80 5.00
N THR A 858 13.83 49.49 6.05
CA THR A 858 13.62 48.92 7.39
C THR A 858 12.54 47.84 7.42
N ASP A 859 11.49 47.99 6.63
CA ASP A 859 10.41 47.00 6.48
C ASP A 859 10.92 45.70 5.84
N ILE A 860 11.84 45.79 4.87
CA ILE A 860 12.51 44.63 4.27
C ILE A 860 13.51 44.01 5.24
N ALA A 861 14.25 44.82 6.00
CA ALA A 861 15.24 44.35 6.98
C ALA A 861 14.63 43.49 8.11
N LEU A 862 13.33 43.67 8.39
CA LEU A 862 12.58 42.89 9.38
C LEU A 862 12.11 41.52 8.86
N LEU A 863 12.15 41.28 7.56
CA LEU A 863 11.70 40.02 6.97
C LEU A 863 12.69 38.90 7.29
N THR A 864 12.15 37.77 7.75
CA THR A 864 12.91 36.54 8.07
C THR A 864 12.64 35.41 7.08
N ASP A 865 11.72 35.62 6.14
CA ASP A 865 11.27 34.61 5.18
C ASP A 865 11.87 34.80 3.78
N ILE A 866 13.00 35.50 3.65
CA ILE A 866 13.67 35.67 2.36
C ILE A 866 14.25 34.32 1.90
N LYS A 867 13.88 33.88 0.70
CA LYS A 867 14.32 32.61 0.08
C LYS A 867 15.44 32.84 -0.93
N MET A 868 15.32 33.88 -1.75
CA MET A 868 16.28 34.20 -2.81
C MET A 868 16.44 35.72 -2.93
N ILE A 869 17.65 36.18 -3.24
CA ILE A 869 17.97 37.58 -3.54
C ILE A 869 18.67 37.61 -4.89
N LEU A 870 18.33 38.58 -5.73
CA LEU A 870 18.93 38.80 -7.04
C LEU A 870 19.26 40.29 -7.19
N GLY A 871 20.45 40.61 -7.69
CA GLY A 871 20.90 41.99 -7.92
C GLY A 871 21.00 42.33 -9.40
N ALA A 872 20.21 43.33 -9.82
CA ALA A 872 20.43 44.07 -11.05
C ALA A 872 21.58 45.07 -10.86
N GLN A 873 21.90 45.89 -11.86
CA GLN A 873 23.00 46.86 -11.73
C GLN A 873 22.72 47.91 -10.66
N GLN A 874 21.45 48.32 -10.53
CA GLN A 874 21.06 49.48 -9.72
C GLN A 874 20.01 49.16 -8.64
N ALA A 875 19.58 47.91 -8.54
CA ALA A 875 18.54 47.49 -7.63
C ALA A 875 18.69 46.01 -7.25
N PHE A 876 17.99 45.61 -6.19
CA PHE A 876 17.82 44.21 -5.79
C PHE A 876 16.33 43.86 -5.78
N ALA A 877 16.05 42.58 -6.01
CA ALA A 877 14.76 41.96 -5.75
C ALA A 877 14.95 40.69 -4.92
N ALA A 878 14.02 40.41 -4.03
CA ALA A 878 14.03 39.20 -3.22
C ALA A 878 12.69 38.47 -3.27
N LEU A 879 12.78 37.15 -3.39
CA LEU A 879 11.66 36.22 -3.31
C LEU A 879 11.53 35.70 -1.88
N ARG A 880 10.33 35.81 -1.34
CA ARG A 880 9.95 35.32 0.00
C ARG A 880 9.45 33.88 -0.08
N ALA A 881 9.54 33.14 1.04
CA ALA A 881 9.08 31.76 1.15
C ALA A 881 7.57 31.60 0.89
N ASN A 882 6.79 32.66 1.11
CA ASN A 882 5.36 32.71 0.81
C ASN A 882 5.03 33.10 -0.65
N GLY A 883 6.01 33.08 -1.55
CA GLY A 883 5.82 33.38 -2.97
C GLY A 883 5.64 34.86 -3.31
N ARG A 884 5.82 35.78 -2.35
CA ARG A 884 5.75 37.24 -2.59
C ARG A 884 7.13 37.84 -2.90
N LEU A 885 7.13 39.01 -3.55
CA LEU A 885 8.35 39.74 -3.89
C LEU A 885 8.52 41.03 -3.07
N VAL A 886 9.77 41.40 -2.84
CA VAL A 886 10.18 42.74 -2.38
C VAL A 886 11.34 43.23 -3.25
N ALA A 887 11.48 44.54 -3.42
CA ALA A 887 12.56 45.14 -4.19
C ALA A 887 13.05 46.43 -3.53
N TRP A 888 14.31 46.80 -3.77
CA TRP A 888 14.90 48.05 -3.28
C TRP A 888 16.07 48.50 -4.14
N GLY A 889 16.48 49.77 -3.98
CA GLY A 889 17.51 50.42 -4.80
C GLY A 889 16.91 51.52 -5.67
N ARG A 890 17.43 51.72 -6.88
CA ARG A 890 16.89 52.76 -7.78
C ARG A 890 15.51 52.36 -8.32
N GLY A 891 14.49 53.17 -8.02
CA GLY A 891 13.10 52.92 -8.38
C GLY A 891 12.87 52.53 -9.85
N GLU A 892 13.31 53.38 -10.78
CA GLU A 892 13.16 53.19 -12.23
C GLU A 892 13.86 51.92 -12.77
N ALA A 893 14.90 51.44 -12.08
CA ALA A 893 15.66 50.24 -12.45
C ALA A 893 15.11 48.96 -11.78
N GLY A 894 13.86 49.00 -11.33
CA GLY A 894 13.17 47.86 -10.71
C GLY A 894 13.26 47.81 -9.19
N GLY A 895 13.82 48.84 -8.54
CA GLY A 895 13.77 49.00 -7.08
C GLY A 895 12.34 49.27 -6.57
N ASP A 896 11.47 49.86 -7.40
CA ASP A 896 10.05 50.04 -7.09
C ASP A 896 9.25 48.87 -7.67
N LEU A 897 8.58 48.09 -6.80
CA LEU A 897 7.77 46.95 -7.20
C LEU A 897 6.34 47.41 -7.53
N PRO A 898 5.83 47.21 -8.76
CA PRO A 898 4.47 47.61 -9.13
C PRO A 898 3.39 46.90 -8.30
N ALA A 899 2.32 47.62 -7.93
CA ALA A 899 1.26 47.08 -7.07
C ALA A 899 0.65 45.75 -7.56
N PRO A 900 0.37 45.55 -8.87
CA PRO A 900 -0.13 44.26 -9.36
C PRO A 900 0.85 43.09 -9.13
N ILE A 901 2.15 43.35 -9.23
CA ILE A 901 3.20 42.33 -9.03
C ILE A 901 3.44 42.11 -7.53
N ALA A 902 3.41 43.18 -6.72
CA ALA A 902 3.52 43.09 -5.26
C ALA A 902 2.35 42.33 -4.59
N ALA A 903 1.20 42.25 -5.27
CA ALA A 903 0.04 41.49 -4.81
C ALA A 903 0.18 39.98 -5.08
N LEU A 904 1.06 39.56 -5.99
CA LEU A 904 1.29 38.15 -6.29
C LEU A 904 1.92 37.42 -5.11
N ASN A 905 1.51 36.18 -4.93
CA ASN A 905 1.96 35.28 -3.86
C ASN A 905 2.33 33.88 -4.40
N ASP A 906 2.43 33.75 -5.72
CA ASP A 906 2.72 32.51 -6.44
C ASP A 906 4.03 32.59 -7.22
N ILE A 907 4.94 33.51 -6.88
CA ILE A 907 6.24 33.61 -7.56
C ILE A 907 7.16 32.47 -7.11
N ILE A 908 7.81 31.83 -8.09
CA ILE A 908 8.72 30.72 -7.86
C ILE A 908 10.15 30.99 -8.32
N GLU A 909 10.36 31.99 -9.20
CA GLU A 909 11.65 32.23 -9.83
C GLU A 909 11.87 33.71 -10.18
N LEU A 910 13.12 34.16 -10.12
CA LEU A 910 13.57 35.51 -10.49
C LEU A 910 14.72 35.48 -11.51
N ARG A 911 14.70 36.44 -12.43
CA ARG A 911 15.78 36.80 -13.35
C ARG A 911 15.88 38.31 -13.49
N CYS A 912 17.02 38.80 -13.95
CA CYS A 912 17.25 40.23 -14.15
C CYS A 912 18.19 40.51 -15.31
N ASN A 913 18.21 41.75 -15.73
CA ASN A 913 19.33 42.35 -16.45
C ASN A 913 19.87 43.55 -15.68
N SER A 914 20.47 44.54 -16.35
CA SER A 914 21.04 45.70 -15.65
C SER A 914 19.98 46.59 -15.01
N ASP A 915 18.81 46.74 -15.62
CA ASP A 915 17.81 47.75 -15.23
C ASP A 915 16.35 47.22 -15.18
N ALA A 916 16.15 45.92 -15.35
CA ALA A 916 14.84 45.28 -15.28
C ALA A 916 14.90 43.88 -14.63
N PHE A 917 13.77 43.45 -14.10
CA PHE A 917 13.55 42.14 -13.53
C PHE A 917 12.39 41.44 -14.23
N ILE A 918 12.43 40.11 -14.18
CA ILE A 918 11.35 39.24 -14.64
C ILE A 918 11.20 38.07 -13.66
N ALA A 919 9.95 37.69 -13.37
CA ALA A 919 9.60 36.66 -12.40
C ALA A 919 8.64 35.62 -12.98
N LYS A 920 8.84 34.35 -12.64
CA LYS A 920 7.96 33.23 -13.03
C LYS A 920 6.97 32.95 -11.92
N ARG A 921 5.71 32.80 -12.29
CA ARG A 921 4.61 32.36 -11.42
C ARG A 921 4.49 30.84 -11.43
N ALA A 922 3.91 30.27 -10.38
CA ALA A 922 3.60 28.84 -10.29
C ALA A 922 2.63 28.39 -11.40
N THR A 923 1.87 29.31 -11.98
CA THR A 923 1.02 29.08 -13.16
C THR A 923 1.80 28.89 -14.47
N GLY A 924 3.12 29.05 -14.46
CA GLY A 924 4.01 29.02 -15.63
C GLY A 924 4.15 30.36 -16.36
N GLN A 925 3.32 31.35 -16.02
CA GLN A 925 3.36 32.69 -16.63
C GLN A 925 4.49 33.55 -16.06
N TRP A 926 4.93 34.55 -16.84
CA TRP A 926 5.96 35.49 -16.44
C TRP A 926 5.42 36.91 -16.28
N VAL A 927 6.04 37.68 -15.38
CA VAL A 927 5.78 39.11 -15.18
C VAL A 927 7.11 39.87 -15.13
N ALA A 928 7.15 41.07 -15.70
CA ALA A 928 8.36 41.90 -15.75
C ALA A 928 8.11 43.29 -15.14
N TRP A 929 9.16 43.92 -14.61
CA TRP A 929 9.15 45.31 -14.16
C TRP A 929 10.55 45.94 -14.24
N GLY A 930 10.63 47.26 -14.03
CA GLY A 930 11.84 48.07 -14.21
C GLY A 930 11.78 48.87 -15.51
N GLN A 931 12.94 49.19 -16.10
CA GLN A 931 12.97 50.04 -17.29
C GLN A 931 12.34 49.37 -18.50
N GLN A 932 11.41 50.07 -19.16
CA GLN A 932 10.72 49.58 -20.36
C GLN A 932 11.70 49.23 -21.49
N PHE A 933 12.67 50.11 -21.76
CA PHE A 933 13.72 49.88 -22.76
C PHE A 933 14.55 48.62 -22.46
N ALA A 934 14.75 48.30 -21.19
CA ALA A 934 15.47 47.11 -20.75
C ALA A 934 14.59 45.85 -20.72
N GLY A 935 13.36 45.89 -21.23
CA GLY A 935 12.45 44.74 -21.20
C GLY A 935 11.70 44.57 -19.87
N GLY A 936 11.59 45.63 -19.06
CA GLY A 936 10.73 45.69 -17.87
C GLY A 936 9.23 45.61 -18.19
N THR A 937 8.85 45.47 -19.46
CA THR A 937 7.49 45.17 -19.92
C THR A 937 7.53 44.05 -20.94
N ILE A 938 6.61 43.11 -20.83
CA ILE A 938 6.43 41.99 -21.78
C ILE A 938 5.18 42.20 -22.63
N SER A 939 5.16 41.65 -23.85
CA SER A 939 3.97 41.68 -24.71
C SER A 939 2.88 40.73 -24.18
N PRO A 940 1.59 40.94 -24.53
CA PRO A 940 0.54 39.99 -24.20
C PRO A 940 0.82 38.58 -24.73
N GLU A 941 1.37 38.46 -25.94
CA GLU A 941 1.74 37.18 -26.54
C GLU A 941 2.78 36.43 -25.69
N PHE A 942 3.78 37.14 -25.15
CA PHE A 942 4.77 36.53 -24.25
C PHE A 942 4.14 36.15 -22.89
N ALA A 943 3.24 36.97 -22.36
CA ALA A 943 2.57 36.72 -21.08
C ALA A 943 1.71 35.43 -21.08
N GLU A 944 1.28 34.98 -22.27
CA GLU A 944 0.55 33.72 -22.45
C GLU A 944 1.46 32.49 -22.62
N LEU A 945 2.78 32.67 -22.81
CA LEU A 945 3.72 31.55 -22.94
C LEU A 945 3.93 30.86 -21.59
N LYS A 946 3.60 29.56 -21.53
CA LYS A 946 3.78 28.71 -20.34
C LYS A 946 4.93 27.71 -20.48
N ASP A 947 5.49 27.58 -21.67
CA ASP A 947 6.52 26.61 -22.04
C ASP A 947 7.95 27.20 -21.95
N ILE A 948 8.13 28.32 -21.26
CA ILE A 948 9.45 28.94 -21.08
C ILE A 948 10.29 28.12 -20.10
N VAL A 949 11.42 27.63 -20.60
CA VAL A 949 12.38 26.80 -19.85
C VAL A 949 13.41 27.67 -19.13
N ASP A 950 13.95 28.69 -19.79
CA ASP A 950 14.93 29.59 -19.18
C ASP A 950 14.89 30.98 -19.82
N VAL A 951 15.34 31.99 -19.06
CA VAL A 951 15.48 33.37 -19.52
C VAL A 951 16.90 33.85 -19.25
N SER A 952 17.57 34.23 -20.32
CA SER A 952 18.91 34.83 -20.33
C SER A 952 18.80 36.32 -20.64
N SER A 953 19.86 37.09 -20.38
CA SER A 953 19.84 38.53 -20.63
C SER A 953 21.18 39.10 -21.07
N THR A 954 21.10 40.16 -21.87
CA THR A 954 22.18 41.13 -22.08
C THR A 954 22.02 42.27 -21.06
N SER A 955 22.73 43.39 -21.18
CA SER A 955 22.54 44.51 -20.25
C SER A 955 21.10 45.08 -20.28
N ALA A 956 20.44 45.12 -21.44
CA ALA A 956 19.12 45.74 -21.59
C ALA A 956 18.14 44.96 -22.48
N ALA A 957 18.34 43.65 -22.63
CA ALA A 957 17.39 42.78 -23.30
C ALA A 957 17.30 41.43 -22.59
N PHE A 958 16.19 40.73 -22.82
CA PHE A 958 15.99 39.35 -22.39
C PHE A 958 15.79 38.46 -23.61
N ALA A 959 16.21 37.21 -23.50
CA ALA A 959 15.92 36.15 -24.44
C ALA A 959 15.45 34.92 -23.67
N ALA A 960 14.26 34.42 -24.02
CA ALA A 960 13.66 33.26 -23.39
C ALA A 960 13.67 32.07 -24.34
N ARG A 961 14.17 30.94 -23.83
CA ARG A 961 14.14 29.65 -24.52
C ARG A 961 12.87 28.90 -24.14
N ARG A 962 12.16 28.39 -25.15
CA ARG A 962 10.94 27.60 -25.01
C ARG A 962 11.26 26.10 -25.02
N ALA A 963 10.37 25.29 -24.46
CA ALA A 963 10.51 23.83 -24.39
C ALA A 963 10.56 23.18 -25.78
N ASN A 964 9.91 23.81 -26.76
CA ASN A 964 9.96 23.41 -28.16
C ASN A 964 11.25 23.85 -28.90
N GLY A 965 12.24 24.39 -28.18
CA GLY A 965 13.54 24.80 -28.72
C GLY A 965 13.54 26.12 -29.50
N HIS A 966 12.41 26.83 -29.58
CA HIS A 966 12.37 28.20 -30.11
C HIS A 966 12.88 29.23 -29.08
N VAL A 967 13.29 30.40 -29.57
CA VAL A 967 13.70 31.54 -28.73
C VAL A 967 12.87 32.77 -29.08
N VAL A 968 12.48 33.51 -28.05
CA VAL A 968 11.88 34.85 -28.17
C VAL A 968 12.72 35.85 -27.39
N ALA A 969 12.86 37.07 -27.90
CA ALA A 969 13.62 38.13 -27.22
C ALA A 969 12.82 39.43 -27.19
N TRP A 970 13.08 40.26 -26.19
CA TRP A 970 12.47 41.58 -26.04
C TRP A 970 13.40 42.53 -25.25
N GLY A 971 13.04 43.81 -25.24
CA GLY A 971 13.87 44.90 -24.71
C GLY A 971 14.59 45.65 -25.83
N SER A 972 15.80 46.12 -25.57
CA SER A 972 16.58 46.95 -26.49
C SER A 972 16.91 46.22 -27.81
N PRO A 973 16.42 46.70 -28.98
CA PRO A 973 16.71 46.05 -30.26
C PRO A 973 18.20 46.00 -30.61
N ILE A 974 18.95 47.06 -30.27
CA ILE A 974 20.39 47.15 -30.54
C ILE A 974 21.24 46.29 -29.60
N MET A 975 20.67 45.83 -28.47
CA MET A 975 21.33 44.95 -27.49
C MET A 975 20.73 43.54 -27.49
N GLY A 976 20.19 43.09 -28.64
CA GLY A 976 19.74 41.71 -28.84
C GLY A 976 18.26 41.44 -28.53
N GLY A 977 17.46 42.47 -28.23
CA GLY A 977 16.03 42.34 -27.94
C GLY A 977 15.15 41.97 -29.13
N VAL A 978 15.72 41.72 -30.31
CA VAL A 978 15.02 41.23 -31.51
C VAL A 978 15.76 40.01 -32.05
N VAL A 979 15.05 38.89 -32.17
CA VAL A 979 15.58 37.66 -32.77
C VAL A 979 15.50 37.78 -34.31
N PRO A 980 16.61 37.57 -35.04
CA PRO A 980 16.59 37.47 -36.51
C PRO A 980 15.64 36.37 -37.01
N ALA A 981 15.05 36.56 -38.18
CA ALA A 981 13.99 35.68 -38.70
C ALA A 981 14.46 34.24 -38.93
N ASP A 982 15.70 34.05 -39.39
CA ASP A 982 16.34 32.75 -39.56
C ASP A 982 16.57 32.03 -38.23
N ILE A 983 16.97 32.76 -37.19
CA ILE A 983 17.15 32.20 -35.83
C ILE A 983 15.79 31.92 -35.18
N ALA A 984 14.77 32.75 -35.40
CA ALA A 984 13.44 32.56 -34.85
C ALA A 984 12.75 31.27 -35.36
N LEU A 985 13.14 30.79 -36.54
CA LEU A 985 12.64 29.52 -37.13
C LEU A 985 13.30 28.27 -36.53
N LEU A 986 14.40 28.42 -35.80
CA LEU A 986 15.08 27.29 -35.15
C LEU A 986 14.24 26.76 -33.98
N ASN A 987 14.17 25.43 -33.87
CA ASN A 987 13.42 24.69 -32.85
C ASN A 987 14.31 23.71 -32.07
N ASP A 988 15.62 23.93 -32.13
CA ASP A 988 16.64 23.06 -31.57
C ASP A 988 17.60 23.82 -30.64
N ILE A 989 17.23 25.02 -30.17
CA ILE A 989 18.04 25.76 -29.20
C ILE A 989 17.97 25.07 -27.83
N VAL A 990 19.14 24.86 -27.21
CA VAL A 990 19.28 24.23 -25.87
C VAL A 990 19.85 25.17 -24.82
N GLN A 991 20.60 26.20 -25.23
CA GLN A 991 21.16 27.20 -24.33
C GLN A 991 21.16 28.56 -25.02
N VAL A 992 20.92 29.64 -24.28
CA VAL A 992 21.17 31.03 -24.70
C VAL A 992 22.15 31.66 -23.71
N ALA A 993 23.14 32.38 -24.20
CA ALA A 993 24.09 33.14 -23.39
C ALA A 993 24.11 34.58 -23.89
N GLY A 994 24.24 35.56 -22.98
CA GLY A 994 24.32 36.98 -23.31
C GLY A 994 25.67 37.58 -22.91
N THR A 995 26.23 38.41 -23.78
CA THR A 995 27.25 39.41 -23.43
C THR A 995 26.53 40.71 -23.02
N GLY A 996 27.26 41.83 -22.90
CA GLY A 996 26.64 43.13 -22.65
C GLY A 996 25.59 43.55 -23.69
N GLU A 997 25.75 43.14 -24.96
CA GLU A 997 24.91 43.64 -26.07
C GLU A 997 24.58 42.59 -27.16
N ALA A 998 24.98 41.34 -27.00
CA ALA A 998 24.72 40.28 -27.97
C ALA A 998 24.29 38.99 -27.27
N PHE A 999 23.57 38.15 -28.01
CA PHE A 999 23.24 36.79 -27.58
C PHE A 999 23.90 35.76 -28.50
N ALA A 1000 24.21 34.61 -27.93
CA ALA A 1000 24.61 33.40 -28.64
C ALA A 1000 23.73 32.23 -28.18
N ALA A 1001 23.25 31.43 -29.13
CA ALA A 1001 22.41 30.27 -28.87
C ALA A 1001 23.09 28.99 -29.33
N LEU A 1002 23.16 28.02 -28.41
CA LEU A 1002 23.65 26.67 -28.66
C LEU A 1002 22.51 25.80 -29.18
N ARG A 1003 22.77 25.06 -30.25
CA ARG A 1003 21.83 24.12 -30.88
C ARG A 1003 22.08 22.69 -30.45
N LYS A 1004 21.06 21.82 -30.47
CA LYS A 1004 21.14 20.38 -30.12
C LYS A 1004 22.25 19.65 -30.89
N ASN A 1005 22.44 20.02 -32.16
CA ASN A 1005 23.48 19.46 -33.03
C ASN A 1005 24.92 19.91 -32.69
N GLY A 1006 25.11 20.77 -31.68
CA GLY A 1006 26.42 21.27 -31.25
C GLY A 1006 26.96 22.45 -32.05
N THR A 1007 26.13 23.11 -32.87
CA THR A 1007 26.46 24.37 -33.55
C THR A 1007 25.94 25.60 -32.78
N VAL A 1008 26.43 26.79 -33.14
CA VAL A 1008 26.10 28.05 -32.45
C VAL A 1008 25.66 29.11 -33.45
N VAL A 1009 24.60 29.85 -33.11
CA VAL A 1009 24.15 31.05 -33.83
C VAL A 1009 24.22 32.26 -32.88
N ALA A 1010 24.42 33.46 -33.41
CA ALA A 1010 24.49 34.67 -32.59
C ALA A 1010 23.73 35.84 -33.23
N TRP A 1011 23.30 36.80 -32.40
CA TRP A 1011 22.67 38.03 -32.84
C TRP A 1011 22.91 39.19 -31.87
N GLY A 1012 22.56 40.42 -32.29
CA GLY A 1012 22.80 41.64 -31.54
C GLY A 1012 24.06 42.37 -32.03
N ASN A 1013 24.78 43.04 -31.12
CA ASN A 1013 25.95 43.83 -31.51
C ASN A 1013 27.11 42.94 -31.98
N GLN A 1014 27.50 43.10 -33.25
CA GLN A 1014 28.58 42.32 -33.88
C GLN A 1014 29.92 42.40 -33.13
N ARG A 1015 30.31 43.60 -32.66
CA ARG A 1015 31.56 43.81 -31.93
C ARG A 1015 31.58 43.07 -30.58
N MET A 1016 30.39 42.82 -30.02
CA MET A 1016 30.18 42.15 -28.73
C MET A 1016 29.85 40.66 -28.89
N GLY A 1017 30.08 40.10 -30.09
CA GLY A 1017 29.91 38.67 -30.36
C GLY A 1017 28.63 38.28 -31.11
N GLY A 1018 27.86 39.26 -31.60
CA GLY A 1018 26.66 39.01 -32.42
C GLY A 1018 26.93 38.51 -33.84
N ASP A 1019 28.20 38.28 -34.21
CA ASP A 1019 28.64 37.74 -35.49
C ASP A 1019 29.65 36.60 -35.25
N THR A 1020 29.33 35.40 -35.74
CA THR A 1020 30.14 34.18 -35.61
C THR A 1020 30.89 33.81 -36.88
N SER A 1021 30.73 34.56 -37.98
CA SER A 1021 31.25 34.20 -39.31
C SER A 1021 32.76 33.92 -39.35
N ALA A 1022 33.54 34.57 -38.50
CA ALA A 1022 35.00 34.38 -38.42
C ALA A 1022 35.43 33.06 -37.76
N VAL A 1023 34.52 32.38 -37.05
CA VAL A 1023 34.80 31.15 -36.28
C VAL A 1023 33.74 30.06 -36.50
N GLU A 1024 32.87 30.23 -37.50
CA GLU A 1024 31.73 29.35 -37.76
C GLU A 1024 32.15 27.89 -37.96
N ASP A 1025 33.27 27.68 -38.67
CA ASP A 1025 33.87 26.37 -38.92
C ASP A 1025 34.41 25.68 -37.67
N GLN A 1026 34.68 26.44 -36.61
CA GLN A 1026 35.19 25.94 -35.33
C GLN A 1026 34.08 25.70 -34.30
N LEU A 1027 32.90 26.33 -34.47
CA LEU A 1027 31.73 26.22 -33.59
C LEU A 1027 30.91 24.96 -33.88
N ILE A 1028 31.60 23.81 -33.85
CA ILE A 1028 31.05 22.47 -33.98
C ILE A 1028 31.34 21.65 -32.71
N ASN A 1029 30.45 20.71 -32.38
CA ASN A 1029 30.53 19.89 -31.17
C ASN A 1029 30.56 20.70 -29.87
N VAL A 1030 29.96 21.89 -29.86
CA VAL A 1030 29.86 22.73 -28.66
C VAL A 1030 28.94 22.08 -27.63
N GLN A 1031 29.36 22.06 -26.37
CA GLN A 1031 28.57 21.55 -25.24
C GLN A 1031 28.08 22.67 -24.32
N ALA A 1032 28.85 23.74 -24.19
CA ALA A 1032 28.56 24.84 -23.28
C ALA A 1032 29.00 26.19 -23.86
N LEU A 1033 28.16 27.20 -23.68
CA LEU A 1033 28.45 28.60 -24.00
C LEU A 1033 28.64 29.42 -22.73
N TYR A 1034 29.78 30.10 -22.65
CA TYR A 1034 30.12 31.06 -21.62
C TYR A 1034 30.25 32.45 -22.24
N ALA A 1035 30.10 33.49 -21.40
CA ALA A 1035 30.21 34.88 -21.83
C ALA A 1035 31.08 35.68 -20.86
N SER A 1036 31.75 36.67 -21.42
CA SER A 1036 32.27 37.84 -20.73
C SER A 1036 31.35 39.03 -21.07
N TYR A 1037 31.69 40.23 -20.61
CA TYR A 1037 30.91 41.40 -21.02
C TYR A 1037 31.02 41.71 -22.53
N GLU A 1038 32.15 41.39 -23.18
CA GLU A 1038 32.43 41.79 -24.58
C GLU A 1038 32.70 40.62 -25.55
N ALA A 1039 32.72 39.38 -25.07
CA ALA A 1039 33.08 38.21 -25.87
C ALA A 1039 32.41 36.93 -25.37
N PHE A 1040 32.33 35.93 -26.23
CA PHE A 1040 31.85 34.58 -25.89
C PHE A 1040 32.99 33.57 -25.91
N ALA A 1041 32.79 32.47 -25.19
CA ALA A 1041 33.65 31.30 -25.21
C ALA A 1041 32.80 30.02 -25.28
N ALA A 1042 33.04 29.20 -26.30
CA ALA A 1042 32.41 27.89 -26.48
C ALA A 1042 33.38 26.79 -26.02
N LEU A 1043 32.90 25.91 -25.13
CA LEU A 1043 33.59 24.68 -24.76
C LEU A 1043 33.01 23.52 -25.56
N THR A 1044 33.86 22.83 -26.30
CA THR A 1044 33.48 21.72 -27.18
C THR A 1044 33.76 20.36 -26.55
N SER A 1045 33.07 19.31 -27.01
CA SER A 1045 33.23 17.96 -26.49
C SER A 1045 34.60 17.33 -26.76
N ASP A 1046 35.35 17.88 -27.72
CA ASP A 1046 36.75 17.52 -28.02
C ASP A 1046 37.76 18.33 -27.18
N GLY A 1047 37.29 19.14 -26.22
CA GLY A 1047 38.12 19.87 -25.28
C GLY A 1047 38.76 21.15 -25.84
N ARG A 1048 38.28 21.68 -26.97
CA ARG A 1048 38.69 23.01 -27.46
C ARG A 1048 37.89 24.10 -26.75
N VAL A 1049 38.51 25.26 -26.62
CA VAL A 1049 37.85 26.52 -26.26
C VAL A 1049 37.92 27.44 -27.47
N VAL A 1050 36.78 27.85 -27.99
CA VAL A 1050 36.67 28.75 -29.15
C VAL A 1050 36.07 30.07 -28.69
N THR A 1051 36.74 31.18 -28.96
CA THR A 1051 36.28 32.52 -28.55
C THR A 1051 35.99 33.42 -29.73
N TRP A 1052 35.04 34.35 -29.55
CA TRP A 1052 34.72 35.39 -30.53
C TRP A 1052 34.10 36.62 -29.85
N GLY A 1053 33.93 37.70 -30.63
CA GLY A 1053 33.55 39.02 -30.13
C GLY A 1053 34.75 39.97 -30.15
N ASN A 1054 34.89 40.83 -29.14
CA ASN A 1054 35.97 41.80 -29.14
C ASN A 1054 37.33 41.12 -28.87
N ARG A 1055 38.18 41.05 -29.90
CA ARG A 1055 39.50 40.41 -29.86
C ARG A 1055 40.37 40.84 -28.68
N GLY A 1056 40.46 42.16 -28.43
CA GLY A 1056 41.29 42.70 -27.35
C GLY A 1056 40.71 42.48 -25.95
N LYS A 1057 39.49 41.94 -25.85
CA LYS A 1057 38.70 41.80 -24.63
C LYS A 1057 38.27 40.35 -24.37
N GLY A 1058 39.01 39.39 -24.91
CA GLY A 1058 38.80 37.95 -24.69
C GLY A 1058 38.26 37.19 -25.90
N GLY A 1059 37.87 37.87 -26.98
CA GLY A 1059 37.36 37.25 -28.20
C GLY A 1059 38.43 36.62 -29.10
N ASP A 1060 39.69 36.53 -28.65
CA ASP A 1060 40.77 35.84 -29.34
C ASP A 1060 41.61 35.06 -28.32
N SER A 1061 41.49 33.72 -28.32
CA SER A 1061 42.24 32.80 -27.45
C SER A 1061 43.45 32.16 -28.15
N SER A 1062 43.78 32.54 -29.39
CA SER A 1062 44.80 31.86 -30.20
C SER A 1062 46.16 31.75 -29.51
N ALA A 1063 46.56 32.79 -28.76
CA ALA A 1063 47.83 32.85 -28.04
C ALA A 1063 47.97 31.83 -26.88
N VAL A 1064 46.86 31.28 -26.40
CA VAL A 1064 46.84 30.33 -25.26
C VAL A 1064 46.23 28.98 -25.65
N GLN A 1065 46.01 28.72 -26.93
CA GLN A 1065 45.24 27.56 -27.36
C GLN A 1065 45.90 26.22 -26.98
N ASP A 1066 47.22 26.12 -27.09
CA ASP A 1066 47.99 24.94 -26.67
C ASP A 1066 47.86 24.63 -25.16
N GLN A 1067 47.44 25.61 -24.37
CA GLN A 1067 47.23 25.49 -22.93
C GLN A 1067 45.77 25.21 -22.55
N LEU A 1068 44.84 25.36 -23.50
CA LEU A 1068 43.40 25.16 -23.32
C LEU A 1068 42.96 23.80 -23.84
N VAL A 1069 43.42 23.40 -25.04
CA VAL A 1069 42.96 22.19 -25.73
C VAL A 1069 43.25 20.94 -24.90
N GLY A 1070 42.19 20.22 -24.52
CA GLY A 1070 42.27 19.00 -23.71
C GLY A 1070 42.68 19.23 -22.25
N GLN A 1071 42.81 20.49 -21.81
CA GLN A 1071 43.12 20.85 -20.43
C GLN A 1071 41.90 21.42 -19.69
N VAL A 1072 40.81 21.71 -20.40
CA VAL A 1072 39.54 22.20 -19.86
C VAL A 1072 38.46 21.23 -20.31
N SER A 1073 37.92 20.45 -19.38
CA SER A 1073 36.92 19.43 -19.71
C SER A 1073 35.53 19.82 -19.21
N TYR A 1074 34.49 19.54 -20.00
CA TYR A 1074 33.11 19.71 -19.56
C TYR A 1074 32.71 18.65 -18.51
N GLN A 1075 33.14 17.40 -18.73
CA GLN A 1075 32.95 16.29 -17.79
C GLN A 1075 34.18 16.11 -16.90
N VAL A 1076 33.97 15.63 -15.67
CA VAL A 1076 35.05 15.32 -14.73
C VAL A 1076 35.98 14.26 -15.33
N SER A 1077 37.25 14.60 -15.50
CA SER A 1077 38.29 13.71 -16.01
C SER A 1077 38.99 12.96 -14.87
N ALA A 1078 39.86 12.00 -15.19
CA ALA A 1078 40.71 11.38 -14.16
C ALA A 1078 41.62 12.41 -13.47
N VAL A 1079 42.02 13.46 -14.20
CA VAL A 1079 42.87 14.54 -13.70
C VAL A 1079 42.07 15.47 -12.78
N SER A 1080 40.87 15.91 -13.17
CA SER A 1080 40.06 16.82 -12.33
C SER A 1080 39.50 16.15 -11.06
N ARG A 1081 39.35 14.82 -11.05
CA ARG A 1081 39.02 14.03 -9.84
C ARG A 1081 40.06 14.12 -8.73
N GLY A 1082 41.34 14.26 -9.07
CA GLY A 1082 42.44 14.30 -8.09
C GLY A 1082 42.60 15.65 -7.37
N VAL A 1083 41.92 16.69 -7.85
CA VAL A 1083 41.96 18.06 -7.32
C VAL A 1083 40.75 18.35 -6.41
N SER A 1084 39.68 17.55 -6.53
CA SER A 1084 38.45 17.68 -5.75
C SER A 1084 38.54 16.90 -4.43
N VAL A 1085 39.10 17.53 -3.39
CA VAL A 1085 39.06 17.05 -1.99
C VAL A 1085 38.61 18.19 -1.08
#